data_AF-A0A846DDR9-F1
#
_entry.id   AF-A0A846DDR9-F1
#
_cell.length_a   1.000
_cell.length_b   1.000
_cell.length_c   1.000
_cell.angle_alpha   90.00
_cell.angle_beta   90.00
_cell.angle_gamma   90.00
#
_symmetry.space_group_name_H-M   'P 1'
#
loop_
_entity.id
_entity.type
_entity.pdbx_description
1 polymer ?
#
loop_
_entity_poly.entity_id
_entity_poly.type
_entity_poly.pdbx_seq_one_letter_code
_entity_poly.pdbx_strand_id
1 'polypeptide(L)'
;ADGTFWMVDEYRPAIYHFDTDGVLIDRFVPQGTAALAGAAVGSFGTESLPEEYANRRRNRGFEAVALDPDDNILYAFIQTPLENPDRATSNSSDVIRILGIDTTTGNAVAEYVYLLEDPALRSGGRVDKIGDAVYAEDGKLFVIERDSAVGDTAKKFIFQIDLTKATNLLAPDAPTLPTDSTLEQLSADDLDALGIQAVNKIKVTNLPSIGYLAGDKPEGLALLDDGKLAVLNDNDFGVLEQKIPVDGSVPLNPNPTPVVLGLIDLGENNALDASNEDDAINIQNWPVFGLYQPDAIASFEANGQTYYVTANEGDIRDEEERIANLTLDPDAFPDAETLQQESQLGRLRISTIDGDLDNDGDFDQLFSYGGRSFSIWDQFGNLVFDSGDDFERITAQQVPELFNSSGTPDTFDDRSDNQGPEPEGIVTGVINDRTYTFIGLERIGGVIVYDVTNPTAPEFVQYLPNDNGGNPDEPVDREPEGLTFIPVEDSPNGEPLLIVAQEDSETITIFSVNPGPGTPLDDELVGTEADETIIARAGNDTVAGALGNDTIFGGNGDDVLRGDFNSRSSDNTLGGDDVIYGGAGSDRIGGKAGNDSLFGQKGDDQIWGDAGDDLLRGGLGNDTLFGDNGSGGDGSDTFILAAGEGTDTIGDFQVSEDFIGLADGLTFGQLSVTQESNNAVISFGDETLAILNQVQAETLIDNAATTFILVA
;
A
#
# COMPACT_ATOMS: atom_id res chain seq x y z
N ALA A 1 -18.33 10.99 -19.82
CA ALA A 1 -19.69 11.25 -19.28
C ALA A 1 -20.81 11.21 -20.33
N ASP A 2 -20.57 11.66 -21.57
CA ASP A 2 -21.56 11.63 -22.66
C ASP A 2 -21.62 10.29 -23.44
N GLY A 3 -20.76 9.35 -23.08
CA GLY A 3 -20.63 8.03 -23.70
C GLY A 3 -19.81 8.02 -24.99
N THR A 4 -19.26 9.17 -25.41
CA THR A 4 -18.26 9.22 -26.48
C THR A 4 -16.93 8.65 -25.98
N PHE A 5 -16.06 8.25 -26.90
CA PHE A 5 -14.74 7.72 -26.56
C PHE A 5 -13.66 8.19 -27.53
N TRP A 6 -12.44 8.23 -27.02
CA TRP A 6 -11.26 8.69 -27.74
C TRP A 6 -10.34 7.50 -28.04
N MET A 7 -9.63 7.58 -29.16
CA MET A 7 -8.62 6.59 -29.53
C MET A 7 -7.41 7.27 -30.16
N VAL A 8 -6.26 6.62 -30.01
CA VAL A 8 -5.02 6.99 -30.68
C VAL A 8 -4.58 5.89 -31.65
N ASP A 9 -3.58 6.17 -32.50
CA ASP A 9 -3.14 5.27 -33.57
C ASP A 9 -1.62 5.05 -33.52
N GLU A 10 -1.22 3.82 -33.22
CA GLU A 10 0.18 3.39 -33.17
C GLU A 10 0.84 3.47 -34.56
N TYR A 11 0.07 3.33 -35.65
CA TYR A 11 0.65 3.36 -36.99
C TYR A 11 0.90 4.76 -37.50
N ARG A 12 0.34 5.81 -36.89
CA ARG A 12 0.54 7.21 -37.26
C ARG A 12 -0.02 8.14 -36.18
N PRO A 13 0.61 9.29 -35.90
CA PRO A 13 0.13 10.26 -34.93
C PRO A 13 -1.22 10.79 -35.39
N ALA A 14 -2.29 10.28 -34.80
CA ALA A 14 -3.64 10.71 -35.03
C ALA A 14 -4.47 10.43 -33.78
N ILE A 15 -5.36 11.36 -33.47
CA ILE A 15 -6.32 11.26 -32.37
C ILE A 15 -7.71 11.22 -33.00
N TYR A 16 -8.54 10.29 -32.55
CA TYR A 16 -9.87 10.03 -33.07
C TYR A 16 -10.90 10.19 -31.97
N HIS A 17 -12.03 10.81 -32.29
CA HIS A 17 -13.18 10.93 -31.40
C HIS A 17 -14.37 10.20 -32.01
N PHE A 18 -14.98 9.30 -31.25
CA PHE A 18 -16.10 8.49 -31.69
C PHE A 18 -17.33 8.73 -30.81
N ASP A 19 -18.51 8.63 -31.41
CA ASP A 19 -19.76 8.61 -30.65
C ASP A 19 -19.98 7.25 -29.96
N THR A 20 -21.07 7.16 -29.18
CA THR A 20 -21.47 5.93 -28.46
C THR A 20 -21.67 4.71 -29.36
N ASP A 21 -21.94 4.92 -30.65
CA ASP A 21 -22.17 3.86 -31.64
C ASP A 21 -20.88 3.50 -32.40
N GLY A 22 -19.76 4.13 -32.07
CA GLY A 22 -18.46 3.93 -32.73
C GLY A 22 -18.36 4.63 -34.09
N VAL A 23 -19.17 5.66 -34.34
CA VAL A 23 -19.07 6.49 -35.55
C VAL A 23 -18.07 7.61 -35.31
N LEU A 24 -17.12 7.77 -36.25
CA LEU A 24 -16.11 8.82 -36.19
C LEU A 24 -16.77 10.21 -36.24
N ILE A 25 -16.56 11.00 -35.19
CA ILE A 25 -16.97 12.40 -35.08
C ILE A 25 -15.87 13.27 -35.71
N ASP A 26 -14.67 13.22 -35.13
CA ASP A 26 -13.54 14.03 -35.50
C ASP A 26 -12.24 13.22 -35.52
N ARG A 27 -11.28 13.69 -36.33
CA ARG A 27 -9.94 13.14 -36.41
C ARG A 27 -8.93 14.27 -36.50
N PHE A 28 -7.97 14.28 -35.59
CA PHE A 28 -6.91 15.28 -35.50
C PHE A 28 -5.58 14.67 -35.94
N VAL A 29 -4.82 15.40 -36.76
CA VAL A 29 -3.54 14.96 -37.35
C VAL A 29 -2.51 16.10 -37.31
N PRO A 30 -1.20 15.79 -37.43
CA PRO A 30 -0.16 16.81 -37.51
C PRO A 30 -0.34 17.76 -38.69
N GLN A 31 0.03 19.02 -38.46
CA GLN A 31 0.14 20.02 -39.53
C GLN A 31 1.06 19.52 -40.65
N GLY A 32 0.65 19.74 -41.90
CA GLY A 32 1.40 19.30 -43.08
C GLY A 32 1.13 17.86 -43.52
N THR A 33 0.29 17.11 -42.80
CA THR A 33 -0.07 15.72 -43.17
C THR A 33 -0.62 15.61 -44.59
N ALA A 34 -1.56 16.48 -45.00
CA ALA A 34 -2.07 16.43 -46.36
C ALA A 34 -0.99 16.78 -47.40
N ALA A 35 -0.10 17.72 -47.09
CA ALA A 35 0.97 18.13 -47.98
C ALA A 35 1.97 16.99 -48.25
N LEU A 36 2.33 16.22 -47.22
CA LEU A 36 3.19 15.02 -47.35
C LEU A 36 2.60 13.96 -48.28
N ALA A 37 1.29 13.84 -48.32
CA ALA A 37 0.58 12.91 -49.21
C ALA A 37 0.20 13.52 -50.58
N GLY A 38 0.51 14.80 -50.82
CA GLY A 38 0.07 15.52 -52.03
C GLY A 38 -1.45 15.71 -52.11
N ALA A 39 -2.14 15.77 -50.97
CA ALA A 39 -3.57 15.97 -50.85
C ALA A 39 -3.91 17.40 -50.39
N ALA A 40 -5.20 17.77 -50.42
CA ALA A 40 -5.65 19.07 -49.91
C ALA A 40 -5.75 19.04 -48.37
N VAL A 41 -5.46 20.16 -47.70
CA VAL A 41 -5.66 20.31 -46.24
C VAL A 41 -7.08 19.87 -45.85
N GLY A 42 -7.20 19.09 -44.77
CA GLY A 42 -8.47 18.51 -44.33
C GLY A 42 -8.78 17.12 -44.91
N SER A 43 -8.00 16.62 -45.89
CA SER A 43 -8.28 15.32 -46.54
C SER A 43 -8.21 14.13 -45.58
N PHE A 44 -7.47 14.27 -44.47
CA PHE A 44 -7.24 13.19 -43.51
C PHE A 44 -7.76 13.52 -42.10
N GLY A 45 -8.55 14.58 -41.95
CA GLY A 45 -8.94 15.13 -40.66
C GLY A 45 -8.43 16.57 -40.49
N THR A 46 -8.64 17.11 -39.30
CA THR A 46 -8.23 18.46 -38.90
C THR A 46 -6.72 18.47 -38.60
N GLU A 47 -5.97 19.33 -39.29
CA GLU A 47 -4.52 19.51 -39.10
C GLU A 47 -4.24 20.47 -37.93
N SER A 48 -4.47 20.01 -36.69
CA SER A 48 -4.33 20.82 -35.47
C SER A 48 -3.15 20.44 -34.57
N LEU A 49 -2.55 19.26 -34.76
CA LEU A 49 -1.42 18.81 -33.93
C LEU A 49 -0.09 19.44 -34.42
N PRO A 50 0.93 19.62 -33.56
CA PRO A 50 2.22 20.17 -33.97
C PRO A 50 2.86 19.39 -35.12
N GLU A 51 3.58 20.08 -36.01
CA GLU A 51 4.12 19.47 -37.24
C GLU A 51 5.22 18.44 -36.96
N GLU A 52 5.91 18.58 -35.83
CA GLU A 52 7.01 17.72 -35.36
C GLU A 52 6.57 16.27 -35.22
N TYR A 53 5.31 16.01 -34.83
CA TYR A 53 4.76 14.65 -34.73
C TYR A 53 4.76 13.93 -36.09
N ALA A 54 4.75 14.66 -37.22
CA ALA A 54 4.89 14.05 -38.53
C ALA A 54 6.25 13.34 -38.72
N ASN A 55 7.28 13.73 -37.95
CA ASN A 55 8.61 13.12 -37.92
C ASN A 55 8.70 11.90 -37.00
N ARG A 56 7.59 11.25 -36.67
CA ARG A 56 7.59 10.00 -35.91
C ARG A 56 8.26 8.82 -36.65
N ARG A 57 8.78 7.84 -35.91
CA ARG A 57 9.33 6.61 -36.51
C ARG A 57 8.23 5.78 -37.20
N ARG A 58 8.56 5.06 -38.28
CA ARG A 58 7.60 4.14 -38.91
C ARG A 58 6.99 3.15 -37.91
N ASN A 59 5.66 3.05 -37.92
CA ASN A 59 4.82 2.27 -37.00
C ASN A 59 4.98 2.64 -35.51
N ARG A 60 5.35 3.90 -35.19
CA ARG A 60 5.44 4.45 -33.83
C ARG A 60 4.70 5.79 -33.71
N GLY A 61 3.38 5.75 -33.69
CA GLY A 61 2.48 6.89 -33.53
C GLY A 61 2.21 7.16 -32.05
N PHE A 62 0.97 7.54 -31.73
CA PHE A 62 0.54 7.66 -30.35
C PHE A 62 0.16 6.27 -29.82
N GLU A 63 0.65 5.91 -28.63
CA GLU A 63 0.37 4.62 -28.00
C GLU A 63 -0.68 4.74 -26.92
N ALA A 64 -0.47 5.69 -26.00
CA ALA A 64 -1.31 5.87 -24.84
C ALA A 64 -2.20 7.09 -24.98
N VAL A 65 -3.36 7.04 -24.33
CA VAL A 65 -4.29 8.16 -24.25
C VAL A 65 -4.95 8.21 -22.88
N ALA A 66 -4.94 9.39 -22.26
CA ALA A 66 -5.56 9.63 -20.97
C ALA A 66 -6.41 10.90 -21.03
N LEU A 67 -7.64 10.82 -20.50
CA LEU A 67 -8.56 11.95 -20.47
C LEU A 67 -8.55 12.56 -19.07
N ASP A 68 -8.20 13.83 -19.00
CA ASP A 68 -8.44 14.69 -17.85
C ASP A 68 -9.88 15.25 -17.95
N PRO A 69 -10.80 14.77 -17.10
CA PRO A 69 -12.20 15.20 -17.16
C PRO A 69 -12.42 16.61 -16.59
N ASP A 70 -11.52 17.10 -15.73
CA ASP A 70 -11.68 18.35 -15.00
C ASP A 70 -11.32 19.54 -15.89
N ASP A 71 -10.21 19.43 -16.62
CA ASP A 71 -9.76 20.46 -17.55
C ASP A 71 -10.21 20.22 -19.00
N ASN A 72 -10.88 19.10 -19.28
CA ASN A 72 -11.29 18.67 -20.63
C ASN A 72 -10.10 18.53 -21.60
N ILE A 73 -8.96 18.05 -21.09
CA ILE A 73 -7.75 17.84 -21.86
C ILE A 73 -7.57 16.33 -22.12
N LEU A 74 -7.30 15.97 -23.37
CA LEU A 74 -6.89 14.61 -23.74
C LEU A 74 -5.39 14.59 -23.95
N TYR A 75 -4.69 13.86 -23.09
CA TYR A 75 -3.25 13.61 -23.20
C TYR A 75 -2.98 12.39 -24.09
N ALA A 76 -2.11 12.55 -25.08
CA ALA A 76 -1.68 11.49 -25.99
C ALA A 76 -0.16 11.35 -25.96
N PHE A 77 0.34 10.13 -25.77
CA PHE A 77 1.77 9.86 -25.62
C PHE A 77 2.33 9.27 -26.90
N ILE A 78 3.39 9.87 -27.44
CA ILE A 78 4.10 9.23 -28.55
C ILE A 78 4.78 7.95 -28.05
N GLN A 79 4.66 6.85 -28.79
CA GLN A 79 5.13 5.54 -28.34
C GLN A 79 6.64 5.50 -28.07
N THR A 80 7.42 6.19 -28.92
CA THR A 80 8.89 6.20 -28.90
C THR A 80 9.40 7.59 -29.28
N PRO A 81 10.67 7.94 -28.99
CA PRO A 81 11.21 9.24 -29.38
C PRO A 81 10.98 9.51 -30.86
N LEU A 82 10.66 10.76 -31.21
CA LEU A 82 10.44 11.13 -32.60
C LEU A 82 11.72 10.94 -33.42
N GLU A 83 11.57 10.69 -34.72
CA GLU A 83 12.66 10.68 -35.70
C GLU A 83 13.03 12.13 -36.07
N ASN A 84 13.35 12.92 -35.05
CA ASN A 84 13.59 14.36 -35.15
C ASN A 84 14.99 14.69 -34.59
N PRO A 85 15.92 15.23 -35.39
CA PRO A 85 15.81 15.41 -36.84
C PRO A 85 15.95 14.10 -37.62
N ASP A 86 16.44 13.01 -36.99
CA ASP A 86 16.69 11.74 -37.68
C ASP A 86 16.61 10.50 -36.77
N ARG A 87 16.79 9.33 -37.39
CA ARG A 87 16.68 8.03 -36.71
C ARG A 87 17.83 7.73 -35.75
N ALA A 88 19.02 8.26 -36.01
CA ALA A 88 20.16 8.03 -35.13
C ALA A 88 19.94 8.75 -33.80
N THR A 89 19.56 10.03 -33.85
CA THR A 89 19.18 10.82 -32.67
C THR A 89 18.09 10.13 -31.88
N SER A 90 17.01 9.77 -32.57
CA SER A 90 15.88 9.11 -31.95
C SER A 90 16.29 7.84 -31.19
N ASN A 91 17.13 6.98 -31.78
CA ASN A 91 17.55 5.72 -31.16
C ASN A 91 18.37 5.90 -29.88
N SER A 92 18.99 7.07 -29.68
CA SER A 92 19.77 7.41 -28.49
C SER A 92 19.04 8.36 -27.53
N SER A 93 17.84 8.82 -27.88
CA SER A 93 17.11 9.83 -27.12
C SER A 93 16.24 9.19 -26.06
N ASP A 94 16.21 9.73 -24.84
CA ASP A 94 15.27 9.35 -23.78
C ASP A 94 13.93 10.09 -23.87
N VAL A 95 13.85 11.09 -24.74
CA VAL A 95 12.72 12.03 -24.80
C VAL A 95 11.52 11.45 -25.54
N ILE A 96 10.42 11.34 -24.81
CA ILE A 96 9.05 11.16 -25.26
C ILE A 96 8.31 12.49 -25.10
N ARG A 97 7.30 12.71 -25.95
CA ARG A 97 6.41 13.86 -25.84
C ARG A 97 5.01 13.42 -25.43
N ILE A 98 4.42 14.17 -24.51
CA ILE A 98 3.01 14.08 -24.12
C ILE A 98 2.30 15.28 -24.76
N LEU A 99 1.29 15.03 -25.57
CA LEU A 99 0.50 16.08 -26.22
C LEU A 99 -0.87 16.19 -25.56
N GLY A 100 -1.18 17.33 -24.95
CA GLY A 100 -2.52 17.66 -24.48
C GLY A 100 -3.32 18.40 -25.55
N ILE A 101 -4.50 17.89 -25.90
CA ILE A 101 -5.46 18.61 -26.75
C ILE A 101 -6.72 18.99 -25.96
N ASP A 102 -7.26 20.17 -26.25
CA ASP A 102 -8.58 20.56 -25.77
C ASP A 102 -9.64 19.70 -26.49
N THR A 103 -10.43 18.94 -25.74
CA THR A 103 -11.40 17.98 -26.30
C THR A 103 -12.57 18.63 -27.03
N THR A 104 -12.81 19.94 -26.82
CA THR A 104 -13.88 20.69 -27.48
C THR A 104 -13.46 21.19 -28.86
N THR A 105 -12.19 21.58 -29.00
CA THR A 105 -11.67 22.24 -30.21
C THR A 105 -10.70 21.37 -31.00
N GLY A 106 -10.11 20.36 -30.36
CA GLY A 106 -9.06 19.51 -30.89
C GLY A 106 -7.73 20.22 -31.13
N ASN A 107 -7.55 21.42 -30.59
CA ASN A 107 -6.29 22.15 -30.67
C ASN A 107 -5.33 21.66 -29.59
N ALA A 108 -4.04 21.61 -29.92
CA ALA A 108 -3.00 21.40 -28.92
C ALA A 108 -2.97 22.58 -27.93
N VAL A 109 -3.01 22.26 -26.63
CA VAL A 109 -2.99 23.21 -25.51
C VAL A 109 -1.84 22.95 -24.55
N ALA A 110 -1.29 21.74 -24.55
CA ALA A 110 -0.10 21.41 -23.78
C ALA A 110 0.86 20.48 -24.53
N GLU A 111 2.16 20.63 -24.28
CA GLU A 111 3.17 19.65 -24.66
C GLU A 111 4.21 19.52 -23.54
N TYR A 112 4.46 18.30 -23.09
CA TYR A 112 5.41 18.01 -21.99
C TYR A 112 6.50 17.04 -22.43
N VAL A 113 7.65 17.14 -21.79
CA VAL A 113 8.78 16.21 -21.95
C VAL A 113 8.66 15.07 -20.96
N TYR A 114 8.70 13.84 -21.45
CA TYR A 114 8.75 12.62 -20.67
C TYR A 114 10.08 11.90 -20.93
N LEU A 115 10.80 11.51 -19.88
CA LEU A 115 12.08 10.80 -20.00
C LEU A 115 11.90 9.31 -19.71
N LEU A 116 12.18 8.47 -20.71
CA LEU A 116 12.19 7.02 -20.56
C LEU A 116 13.24 6.57 -19.54
N GLU A 117 12.91 5.53 -18.78
CA GLU A 117 13.80 4.95 -17.78
C GLU A 117 15.02 4.27 -18.41
N ASP A 118 16.23 4.69 -18.00
CA ASP A 118 17.51 4.09 -18.37
C ASP A 118 18.30 3.61 -17.14
N PRO A 119 17.99 2.42 -16.60
CA PRO A 119 18.64 1.94 -15.39
C PRO A 119 20.07 1.48 -15.73
N ALA A 120 21.04 2.36 -15.46
CA ALA A 120 22.46 2.16 -15.75
C ALA A 120 23.08 0.87 -15.16
N LEU A 121 22.46 0.28 -14.14
CA LEU A 121 22.96 -0.87 -13.38
C LEU A 121 22.37 -2.23 -13.80
N ARG A 122 21.38 -2.29 -14.69
CA ARG A 122 20.74 -3.57 -15.07
C ARG A 122 21.22 -4.07 -16.43
N SER A 123 21.75 -5.30 -16.47
CA SER A 123 21.94 -6.01 -17.76
C SER A 123 20.58 -6.19 -18.43
N GLY A 124 20.42 -5.79 -19.70
CA GLY A 124 19.15 -5.97 -20.44
C GLY A 124 18.73 -4.81 -21.33
N GLY A 125 19.43 -3.66 -21.28
CA GLY A 125 19.14 -2.51 -22.13
C GLY A 125 18.04 -1.59 -21.59
N ARG A 126 17.90 -0.42 -22.19
CA ARG A 126 16.96 0.65 -21.82
C ARG A 126 15.50 0.27 -22.05
N VAL A 127 14.56 0.86 -21.31
CA VAL A 127 13.16 0.88 -21.72
C VAL A 127 13.03 1.65 -23.04
N ASP A 128 12.31 1.09 -24.02
CA ASP A 128 12.29 1.60 -25.38
C ASP A 128 10.97 2.25 -25.81
N LYS A 129 9.88 2.08 -25.05
CA LYS A 129 8.56 2.63 -25.40
C LYS A 129 7.56 2.76 -24.25
N ILE A 130 6.52 3.57 -24.50
CA ILE A 130 5.27 3.62 -23.73
C ILE A 130 4.39 2.42 -24.09
N GLY A 131 3.66 1.88 -23.11
CA GLY A 131 2.64 0.84 -23.28
C GLY A 131 1.22 1.39 -23.27
N ASP A 132 0.81 2.06 -22.19
CA ASP A 132 -0.47 2.76 -22.07
C ASP A 132 -0.41 3.77 -20.90
N ALA A 133 -1.46 4.57 -20.71
CA ALA A 133 -1.57 5.55 -19.64
C ALA A 133 -3.03 5.77 -19.23
N VAL A 134 -3.25 6.12 -17.96
CA VAL A 134 -4.55 6.49 -17.43
C VAL A 134 -4.43 7.71 -16.52
N TYR A 135 -5.40 8.62 -16.60
CA TYR A 135 -5.47 9.77 -15.71
C TYR A 135 -5.92 9.33 -14.31
N ALA A 136 -5.29 9.88 -13.28
CA ALA A 136 -5.71 9.73 -11.90
C ALA A 136 -6.52 10.98 -11.49
N GLU A 137 -5.85 11.98 -10.94
CA GLU A 137 -6.42 13.25 -10.49
C GLU A 137 -5.33 14.32 -10.41
N ASP A 138 -5.72 15.60 -10.38
CA ASP A 138 -4.81 16.75 -10.15
C ASP A 138 -3.55 16.74 -11.03
N GLY A 139 -3.71 16.40 -12.32
CA GLY A 139 -2.59 16.35 -13.26
C GLY A 139 -1.66 15.15 -13.11
N LYS A 140 -2.01 14.18 -12.26
CA LYS A 140 -1.30 12.91 -12.09
C LYS A 140 -1.84 11.83 -13.00
N LEU A 141 -0.95 11.00 -13.53
CA LEU A 141 -1.29 9.89 -14.42
C LEU A 141 -0.49 8.64 -14.07
N PHE A 142 -1.05 7.47 -14.28
CA PHE A 142 -0.26 6.23 -14.32
C PHE A 142 0.14 5.92 -15.77
N VAL A 143 1.39 5.51 -15.96
CA VAL A 143 1.98 5.24 -17.28
C VAL A 143 2.76 3.94 -17.26
N ILE A 144 2.51 3.08 -18.26
CA ILE A 144 3.32 1.89 -18.49
C ILE A 144 4.53 2.25 -19.36
N GLU A 145 5.72 1.98 -18.83
CA GLU A 145 6.96 1.93 -19.60
C GLU A 145 7.37 0.47 -19.82
N ARG A 146 7.68 0.08 -21.06
CA ARG A 146 8.03 -1.31 -21.37
C ARG A 146 9.13 -1.46 -22.39
N ASP A 147 9.95 -2.48 -22.24
CA ASP A 147 10.90 -2.90 -23.29
C ASP A 147 10.33 -4.02 -24.18
N SER A 148 11.01 -4.30 -25.29
CA SER A 148 10.67 -5.42 -26.18
C SER A 148 11.27 -6.77 -25.73
N ALA A 149 11.90 -6.85 -24.55
CA ALA A 149 12.52 -8.07 -24.07
C ALA A 149 11.47 -9.03 -23.46
N VAL A 150 11.80 -10.32 -23.45
CA VAL A 150 10.91 -11.43 -23.05
C VAL A 150 11.53 -12.40 -22.03
N GLY A 151 12.75 -12.13 -21.58
CA GLY A 151 13.44 -12.92 -20.55
C GLY A 151 13.53 -12.15 -19.24
N ASP A 152 14.13 -12.72 -18.20
CA ASP A 152 14.06 -12.24 -16.82
C ASP A 152 14.55 -10.79 -16.60
N THR A 153 15.28 -10.21 -17.56
CA THR A 153 15.71 -8.80 -17.53
C THR A 153 14.72 -7.81 -18.15
N ALA A 154 13.54 -8.30 -18.57
CA ALA A 154 12.51 -7.50 -19.20
C ALA A 154 11.92 -6.49 -18.22
N LYS A 155 11.72 -5.26 -18.69
CA LYS A 155 11.19 -4.16 -17.90
C LYS A 155 9.78 -3.86 -18.36
N LYS A 156 8.85 -3.83 -17.41
CA LYS A 156 7.43 -3.54 -17.62
C LYS A 156 6.99 -2.71 -16.42
N PHE A 157 7.47 -1.47 -16.37
CA PHE A 157 7.29 -0.59 -15.23
C PHE A 157 5.93 0.12 -15.32
N ILE A 158 5.35 0.36 -14.16
CA ILE A 158 4.30 1.36 -13.99
C ILE A 158 4.91 2.51 -13.21
N PHE A 159 4.72 3.72 -13.73
CA PHE A 159 5.07 4.96 -13.06
C PHE A 159 3.79 5.75 -12.79
N GLN A 160 3.73 6.42 -11.65
CA GLN A 160 2.89 7.59 -11.49
C GLN A 160 3.70 8.80 -11.96
N ILE A 161 3.13 9.64 -12.80
CA ILE A 161 3.73 10.90 -13.24
C ILE A 161 2.91 12.08 -12.77
N ASP A 162 3.58 13.22 -12.63
CA ASP A 162 2.96 14.49 -12.28
C ASP A 162 3.28 15.55 -13.35
N LEU A 163 2.22 16.16 -13.91
CA LEU A 163 2.33 17.21 -14.93
C LEU A 163 2.34 18.62 -14.36
N THR A 164 1.94 18.82 -13.11
CA THR A 164 1.68 20.16 -12.52
C THR A 164 2.93 21.03 -12.47
N LYS A 165 4.08 20.41 -12.17
CA LYS A 165 5.40 21.05 -12.11
C LYS A 165 6.21 20.92 -13.40
N ALA A 166 5.66 20.25 -14.42
CA ALA A 166 6.32 20.08 -15.70
C ALA A 166 6.20 21.33 -16.58
N THR A 167 7.25 21.65 -17.34
CA THR A 167 7.21 22.79 -18.27
C THR A 167 6.28 22.48 -19.45
N ASN A 168 5.16 23.20 -19.55
CA ASN A 168 4.31 23.16 -20.75
C ASN A 168 5.00 23.94 -21.90
N LEU A 169 5.50 23.22 -22.89
CA LEU A 169 6.22 23.79 -24.04
C LEU A 169 5.34 24.62 -24.99
N LEU A 170 4.02 24.57 -24.85
CA LEU A 170 3.09 25.41 -25.60
C LEU A 170 2.69 26.68 -24.83
N ALA A 171 3.16 26.85 -23.59
CA ALA A 171 2.93 28.06 -22.82
C ALA A 171 3.62 29.28 -23.46
N PRO A 172 3.07 30.50 -23.34
CA PRO A 172 3.63 31.70 -23.97
C PRO A 172 5.06 32.06 -23.53
N ASP A 173 5.45 31.61 -22.34
CA ASP A 173 6.71 31.84 -21.66
C ASP A 173 7.64 30.62 -21.63
N ALA A 174 7.27 29.54 -22.32
CA ALA A 174 8.08 28.35 -22.42
C ALA A 174 9.50 28.66 -22.96
N PRO A 175 10.56 28.00 -22.44
CA PRO A 175 11.91 28.17 -22.93
C PRO A 175 12.03 27.86 -24.43
N THR A 176 12.79 28.69 -25.15
CA THR A 176 13.06 28.44 -26.57
C THR A 176 14.24 27.51 -26.75
N LEU A 177 14.07 26.47 -27.55
CA LEU A 177 15.16 25.57 -27.92
C LEU A 177 16.27 26.31 -28.70
N PRO A 178 17.54 25.90 -28.56
CA PRO A 178 18.63 26.40 -29.41
C PRO A 178 18.34 26.20 -30.90
N THR A 179 18.81 27.12 -31.73
CA THR A 179 18.68 27.02 -33.19
C THR A 179 19.26 25.69 -33.69
N ASP A 180 18.51 24.99 -34.55
CA ASP A 180 18.86 23.69 -35.12
C ASP A 180 18.94 22.52 -34.10
N SER A 181 18.44 22.71 -32.88
CA SER A 181 18.24 21.64 -31.90
C SER A 181 16.76 21.24 -31.83
N THR A 182 16.55 19.96 -31.52
CA THR A 182 15.25 19.35 -31.27
C THR A 182 15.26 18.72 -29.88
N LEU A 183 14.09 18.52 -29.26
CA LEU A 183 14.00 17.92 -27.92
C LEU A 183 14.72 16.56 -27.87
N GLU A 184 14.61 15.78 -28.94
CA GLU A 184 15.16 14.44 -29.02
C GLU A 184 16.71 14.42 -29.02
N GLN A 185 17.37 15.57 -29.22
CA GLN A 185 18.83 15.70 -29.14
C GLN A 185 19.35 16.02 -27.74
N LEU A 186 18.47 16.39 -26.81
CA LEU A 186 18.84 16.90 -25.50
C LEU A 186 18.86 15.77 -24.46
N SER A 187 19.87 15.77 -23.59
CA SER A 187 19.86 14.97 -22.36
C SER A 187 18.98 15.62 -21.28
N ALA A 188 18.78 14.92 -20.16
CA ALA A 188 18.17 15.50 -18.96
C ALA A 188 18.91 16.79 -18.52
N ASP A 189 20.24 16.73 -18.39
CA ASP A 189 21.06 17.91 -18.05
C ASP A 189 20.91 19.07 -19.04
N ASP A 190 20.76 18.78 -20.34
CA ASP A 190 20.58 19.82 -21.36
C ASP A 190 19.20 20.48 -21.24
N LEU A 191 18.15 19.71 -20.89
CA LEU A 191 16.80 20.21 -20.66
C LEU A 191 16.75 21.10 -19.41
N ASP A 192 17.32 20.63 -18.30
CA ASP A 192 17.44 21.38 -17.05
C ASP A 192 18.21 22.70 -17.25
N ALA A 193 19.34 22.66 -17.98
CA ALA A 193 20.11 23.86 -18.31
C ALA A 193 19.34 24.87 -19.18
N LEU A 194 18.27 24.43 -19.87
CA LEU A 194 17.36 25.29 -20.62
C LEU A 194 16.16 25.77 -19.80
N GLY A 195 16.01 25.30 -18.56
CA GLY A 195 14.84 25.53 -17.71
C GLY A 195 13.61 24.76 -18.19
N ILE A 196 13.79 23.63 -18.87
CA ILE A 196 12.71 22.74 -19.29
C ILE A 196 12.62 21.60 -18.28
N GLN A 197 11.66 21.69 -17.37
CA GLN A 197 11.36 20.64 -16.42
C GLN A 197 10.58 19.53 -17.11
N ALA A 198 11.17 18.33 -17.16
CA ALA A 198 10.45 17.13 -17.59
C ALA A 198 9.41 16.73 -16.56
N VAL A 199 8.45 15.89 -16.94
CA VAL A 199 7.47 15.36 -15.99
C VAL A 199 8.18 14.62 -14.86
N ASN A 200 7.75 14.88 -13.63
CA ASN A 200 8.21 14.10 -12.49
C ASN A 200 7.58 12.70 -12.57
N LYS A 201 8.32 11.67 -12.14
CA LYS A 201 7.83 10.29 -12.13
C LYS A 201 8.28 9.52 -10.91
N ILE A 202 7.35 8.81 -10.29
CA ILE A 202 7.59 7.87 -9.20
C ILE A 202 7.31 6.47 -9.72
N LYS A 203 8.27 5.57 -9.54
CA LYS A 203 8.10 4.18 -9.94
C LYS A 203 7.18 3.48 -8.95
N VAL A 204 6.05 2.99 -9.44
CA VAL A 204 5.07 2.24 -8.65
C VAL A 204 5.50 0.78 -8.53
N THR A 205 5.70 0.11 -9.67
CA THR A 205 6.10 -1.30 -9.66
C THR A 205 6.74 -1.74 -10.97
N ASN A 206 7.28 -2.96 -10.99
CA ASN A 206 7.65 -3.69 -12.19
C ASN A 206 6.77 -4.94 -12.29
N LEU A 207 5.96 -5.04 -13.34
CA LEU A 207 4.95 -6.09 -13.47
C LEU A 207 5.52 -7.52 -13.31
N PRO A 208 6.69 -7.89 -13.88
CA PRO A 208 7.31 -9.18 -13.65
C PRO A 208 7.58 -9.52 -12.19
N SER A 209 7.83 -8.51 -11.36
CA SER A 209 8.16 -8.66 -9.93
C SER A 209 6.94 -9.06 -9.09
N ILE A 210 5.74 -8.80 -9.61
CA ILE A 210 4.44 -9.13 -8.97
C ILE A 210 3.69 -10.23 -9.74
N GLY A 211 4.41 -11.03 -10.53
CA GLY A 211 3.86 -12.27 -11.13
C GLY A 211 3.48 -12.19 -12.61
N TYR A 212 3.63 -11.05 -13.29
CA TYR A 212 3.48 -11.02 -14.75
C TYR A 212 4.63 -11.75 -15.43
N LEU A 213 4.39 -12.25 -16.65
CA LEU A 213 5.46 -12.89 -17.40
C LEU A 213 6.34 -11.82 -18.05
N ALA A 214 7.66 -12.05 -18.06
CA ALA A 214 8.61 -11.17 -18.72
C ALA A 214 8.28 -10.89 -20.21
N GLY A 215 7.63 -11.85 -20.88
CA GLY A 215 7.20 -11.76 -22.27
C GLY A 215 5.87 -11.04 -22.50
N ASP A 216 5.16 -10.66 -21.43
CA ASP A 216 3.89 -9.96 -21.54
C ASP A 216 4.07 -8.58 -22.17
N LYS A 217 3.01 -8.11 -22.84
CA LYS A 217 2.94 -6.79 -23.48
C LYS A 217 1.81 -5.99 -22.84
N PRO A 218 2.04 -5.41 -21.65
CA PRO A 218 1.05 -4.57 -21.01
C PRO A 218 0.85 -3.30 -21.86
N GLU A 219 -0.31 -3.22 -22.50
CA GLU A 219 -0.67 -2.19 -23.50
C GLU A 219 -2.13 -1.74 -23.28
N GLY A 220 -2.68 -2.02 -22.09
CA GLY A 220 -3.95 -1.50 -21.60
C GLY A 220 -3.85 -1.19 -20.10
N LEU A 221 -4.24 0.01 -19.71
CA LEU A 221 -4.23 0.48 -18.33
C LEU A 221 -5.52 1.23 -18.00
N ALA A 222 -6.12 0.92 -16.85
CA ALA A 222 -7.25 1.68 -16.31
C ALA A 222 -7.12 1.82 -14.79
N LEU A 223 -7.63 2.92 -14.27
CA LEU A 223 -7.82 3.15 -12.84
C LEU A 223 -9.28 2.81 -12.51
N LEU A 224 -9.49 1.98 -11.50
CA LEU A 224 -10.82 1.59 -11.02
C LEU A 224 -11.31 2.55 -9.93
N ASP A 225 -12.63 2.59 -9.72
CA ASP A 225 -13.26 3.48 -8.72
C ASP A 225 -12.77 3.21 -7.27
N ASP A 226 -12.22 2.02 -7.01
CA ASP A 226 -11.64 1.62 -5.72
C ASP A 226 -10.12 1.86 -5.63
N GLY A 227 -9.55 2.64 -6.57
CA GLY A 227 -8.13 3.01 -6.60
C GLY A 227 -7.20 1.97 -7.22
N LYS A 228 -7.69 0.76 -7.52
CA LYS A 228 -6.87 -0.31 -8.13
C LYS A 228 -6.53 0.00 -9.58
N LEU A 229 -5.37 -0.46 -10.03
CA LEU A 229 -5.00 -0.46 -11.44
C LEU A 229 -5.39 -1.77 -12.12
N ALA A 230 -6.17 -1.66 -13.19
CA ALA A 230 -6.46 -2.73 -14.11
C ALA A 230 -5.45 -2.72 -15.26
N VAL A 231 -4.66 -3.79 -15.39
CA VAL A 231 -3.65 -3.95 -16.44
C VAL A 231 -4.04 -5.09 -17.37
N LEU A 232 -4.01 -4.80 -18.67
CA LEU A 232 -4.32 -5.75 -19.73
C LEU A 232 -3.07 -6.10 -20.53
N ASN A 233 -2.81 -7.39 -20.63
CA ASN A 233 -1.78 -7.93 -21.50
C ASN A 233 -2.33 -8.05 -22.92
N ASP A 234 -1.66 -7.36 -23.85
CA ASP A 234 -1.87 -7.43 -25.30
C ASP A 234 -3.20 -6.80 -25.78
N ASN A 235 -3.08 -5.86 -26.72
CA ASN A 235 -4.21 -5.20 -27.38
C ASN A 235 -4.65 -5.90 -28.68
N ASP A 236 -4.06 -7.05 -29.02
CA ASP A 236 -4.43 -7.81 -30.22
C ASP A 236 -5.77 -8.56 -30.07
N PHE A 237 -6.32 -8.70 -28.84
CA PHE A 237 -7.63 -9.34 -28.53
C PHE A 237 -7.90 -10.68 -29.24
N GLY A 238 -6.85 -11.44 -29.56
CA GLY A 238 -6.96 -12.69 -30.32
C GLY A 238 -7.43 -12.51 -31.77
N VAL A 239 -7.24 -11.33 -32.38
CA VAL A 239 -7.47 -11.09 -33.81
C VAL A 239 -6.41 -11.84 -34.62
N LEU A 240 -6.80 -12.53 -35.69
CA LEU A 240 -5.85 -13.18 -36.58
C LEU A 240 -5.03 -12.12 -37.34
N GLU A 241 -3.73 -12.35 -37.56
CA GLU A 241 -2.84 -11.50 -38.41
C GLU A 241 -3.30 -11.35 -39.89
N GLN A 242 -4.47 -11.86 -40.24
CA GLN A 242 -5.05 -11.72 -41.56
C GLN A 242 -5.54 -10.29 -41.77
N LYS A 243 -5.31 -9.78 -42.98
CA LYS A 243 -5.84 -8.48 -43.40
C LYS A 243 -7.36 -8.46 -43.19
N ILE A 244 -7.86 -7.48 -42.43
CA ILE A 244 -9.30 -7.27 -42.21
C ILE A 244 -10.00 -7.26 -43.59
N PRO A 245 -10.95 -8.17 -43.82
CA PRO A 245 -11.78 -8.18 -45.00
C PRO A 245 -12.40 -6.81 -45.31
N VAL A 246 -12.55 -6.50 -46.59
CA VAL A 246 -13.16 -5.24 -47.06
C VAL A 246 -14.61 -5.04 -46.63
N ASP A 247 -15.27 -6.07 -46.11
CA ASP A 247 -16.62 -5.99 -45.55
C ASP A 247 -16.65 -5.58 -44.07
N GLY A 248 -15.48 -5.34 -43.46
CA GLY A 248 -15.37 -4.91 -42.06
C GLY A 248 -15.51 -6.04 -41.03
N SER A 249 -15.64 -7.29 -41.47
CA SER A 249 -15.61 -8.42 -40.53
C SER A 249 -14.24 -8.55 -39.86
N VAL A 250 -14.20 -8.80 -38.56
CA VAL A 250 -12.94 -9.01 -37.81
C VAL A 250 -12.71 -10.51 -37.66
N PRO A 251 -11.62 -11.08 -38.22
CA PRO A 251 -11.35 -12.50 -38.13
C PRO A 251 -10.75 -12.83 -36.76
N LEU A 252 -11.59 -13.26 -35.82
CA LEU A 252 -11.15 -13.71 -34.50
C LEU A 252 -10.50 -15.09 -34.57
N ASN A 253 -9.49 -15.31 -33.73
CA ASN A 253 -8.91 -16.62 -33.49
C ASN A 253 -9.99 -17.54 -32.89
N PRO A 254 -10.27 -18.71 -33.49
CA PRO A 254 -11.27 -19.63 -32.97
C PRO A 254 -10.88 -20.25 -31.61
N ASN A 255 -9.61 -20.16 -31.21
CA ASN A 255 -9.08 -20.56 -29.91
C ASN A 255 -8.19 -19.44 -29.35
N PRO A 256 -8.76 -18.30 -28.91
CA PRO A 256 -7.96 -17.21 -28.38
C PRO A 256 -7.25 -17.67 -27.10
N THR A 257 -6.01 -17.25 -26.91
CA THR A 257 -5.42 -17.29 -25.57
C THR A 257 -6.24 -16.35 -24.70
N PRO A 258 -6.76 -16.79 -23.54
CA PRO A 258 -7.49 -15.90 -22.64
C PRO A 258 -6.61 -14.69 -22.29
N VAL A 259 -7.13 -13.49 -22.49
CA VAL A 259 -6.53 -12.26 -21.95
C VAL A 259 -6.77 -12.30 -20.45
N VAL A 260 -5.70 -12.21 -19.67
CA VAL A 260 -5.77 -12.11 -18.21
C VAL A 260 -5.80 -10.63 -17.88
N LEU A 261 -6.87 -10.21 -17.19
CA LEU A 261 -6.91 -8.92 -16.53
C LEU A 261 -6.21 -9.10 -15.19
N GLY A 262 -5.14 -8.36 -14.94
CA GLY A 262 -4.57 -8.28 -13.61
C GLY A 262 -5.03 -7.01 -12.91
N LEU A 263 -5.35 -7.15 -11.63
CA LEU A 263 -5.66 -6.04 -10.74
C LEU A 263 -4.46 -5.84 -9.82
N ILE A 264 -3.98 -4.61 -9.76
CA ILE A 264 -2.91 -4.20 -8.85
C ILE A 264 -3.58 -3.32 -7.81
N ASP A 265 -3.51 -3.75 -6.57
CA ASP A 265 -3.92 -2.92 -5.45
C ASP A 265 -2.80 -1.94 -5.13
N LEU A 266 -3.16 -0.67 -4.98
CA LEU A 266 -2.28 0.39 -4.51
C LEU A 266 -2.63 0.82 -3.09
N GLY A 267 -3.72 0.28 -2.52
CA GLY A 267 -4.12 0.50 -1.14
C GLY A 267 -3.27 -0.36 -0.20
N GLU A 268 -1.99 -0.03 -0.07
CA GLU A 268 -1.21 -0.46 1.08
C GLU A 268 -1.39 0.54 2.22
N ASN A 269 -1.51 0.03 3.44
CA ASN A 269 -1.55 0.84 4.65
C ASN A 269 -0.13 1.36 4.92
N ASN A 270 0.25 2.45 4.24
CA ASN A 270 1.52 3.15 4.48
C ASN A 270 1.29 4.35 5.41
N ALA A 271 0.35 4.19 6.34
CA ALA A 271 0.07 5.17 7.37
C ALA A 271 1.23 5.21 8.38
N LEU A 272 1.30 6.27 9.15
CA LEU A 272 2.22 6.34 10.27
C LEU A 272 1.69 7.26 11.35
N ASP A 273 2.14 7.04 12.57
CA ASP A 273 2.12 8.04 13.60
C ASP A 273 3.30 9.01 13.41
N ALA A 274 2.96 10.28 13.17
CA ALA A 274 3.93 11.31 12.79
C ALA A 274 4.33 12.23 13.95
N SER A 275 3.59 12.19 15.05
CA SER A 275 3.69 13.19 16.11
C SER A 275 3.84 12.52 17.47
N ASN A 276 4.68 13.12 18.31
CA ASN A 276 4.79 12.82 19.73
C ASN A 276 4.23 13.97 20.60
N GLU A 277 3.33 14.79 20.06
CA GLU A 277 2.72 15.95 20.73
C GLU A 277 1.18 15.95 20.62
N ASP A 278 0.57 14.82 20.25
CA ASP A 278 -0.88 14.64 20.23
C ASP A 278 -1.40 13.74 21.37
N ASP A 279 -0.50 13.23 22.22
CA ASP A 279 -0.79 12.37 23.38
C ASP A 279 -1.60 11.09 23.00
N ALA A 280 -1.48 10.60 21.76
CA ALA A 280 -2.27 9.49 21.25
C ALA A 280 -1.52 8.68 20.18
N ILE A 281 -1.88 7.39 20.03
CA ILE A 281 -1.46 6.61 18.86
C ILE A 281 -2.34 7.04 17.67
N ASN A 282 -1.75 7.71 16.69
CA ASN A 282 -2.47 8.38 15.60
C ASN A 282 -1.96 7.95 14.22
N ILE A 283 -2.04 6.63 13.96
CA ILE A 283 -1.63 6.02 12.70
C ILE A 283 -2.63 6.40 11.60
N GLN A 284 -2.21 7.26 10.68
CA GLN A 284 -3.02 7.68 9.52
C GLN A 284 -2.17 7.96 8.29
N ASN A 285 -2.82 8.07 7.13
CA ASN A 285 -2.14 8.43 5.89
C ASN A 285 -1.77 9.92 5.89
N TRP A 286 -0.51 10.19 5.59
CA TRP A 286 0.03 11.54 5.47
C TRP A 286 0.58 11.79 4.06
N PRO A 287 0.62 13.05 3.58
CA PRO A 287 1.22 13.39 2.30
C PRO A 287 2.76 13.41 2.39
N VAL A 288 3.34 12.30 2.84
CA VAL A 288 4.78 12.10 3.04
C VAL A 288 5.18 10.76 2.42
N PHE A 289 6.32 10.73 1.74
CA PHE A 289 6.95 9.53 1.23
C PHE A 289 8.00 9.02 2.24
N GLY A 290 7.95 7.74 2.59
CA GLY A 290 9.03 7.07 3.32
C GLY A 290 10.16 6.66 2.36
N LEU A 291 11.40 7.03 2.65
CA LEU A 291 12.55 6.59 1.87
C LEU A 291 13.00 5.20 2.34
N TYR A 292 12.97 4.22 1.44
CA TYR A 292 13.53 2.88 1.70
C TYR A 292 15.05 2.94 1.85
N GLN A 293 15.50 3.12 3.09
CA GLN A 293 16.90 3.22 3.46
C GLN A 293 17.24 2.09 4.43
N PRO A 294 17.85 1.00 3.92
CA PRO A 294 18.14 -0.16 4.76
C PRO A 294 19.26 0.13 5.75
N ASP A 295 19.06 -0.21 7.01
CA ASP A 295 20.17 -0.39 7.95
C ASP A 295 20.76 -1.80 7.77
N ALA A 296 19.92 -2.83 7.85
CA ALA A 296 20.28 -4.21 7.54
C ALA A 296 19.66 -4.75 6.24
N ILE A 297 20.35 -5.72 5.64
CA ILE A 297 19.91 -6.46 4.46
C ILE A 297 20.24 -7.95 4.58
N ALA A 298 19.27 -8.80 4.23
CA ALA A 298 19.47 -10.24 4.06
C ALA A 298 18.97 -10.70 2.68
N SER A 299 19.19 -11.96 2.36
CA SER A 299 18.72 -12.55 1.10
C SER A 299 18.16 -13.95 1.33
N PHE A 300 17.23 -14.36 0.47
CA PHE A 300 16.70 -15.71 0.45
C PHE A 300 16.38 -16.14 -0.99
N GLU A 301 16.14 -17.43 -1.18
CA GLU A 301 15.70 -17.98 -2.47
C GLU A 301 14.25 -18.43 -2.36
N ALA A 302 13.43 -18.06 -3.34
CA ALA A 302 12.07 -18.57 -3.52
C ALA A 302 11.84 -18.85 -5.01
N ASN A 303 11.26 -20.01 -5.33
CA ASN A 303 10.97 -20.42 -6.72
C ASN A 303 12.17 -20.35 -7.69
N GLY A 304 13.40 -20.51 -7.18
CA GLY A 304 14.64 -20.42 -7.96
C GLY A 304 15.07 -18.99 -8.34
N GLN A 305 14.47 -17.97 -7.72
CA GLN A 305 14.88 -16.57 -7.81
C GLN A 305 15.45 -16.11 -6.47
N THR A 306 16.44 -15.23 -6.52
CA THR A 306 16.98 -14.56 -5.32
C THR A 306 16.13 -13.33 -5.01
N TYR A 307 15.81 -13.18 -3.73
CA TYR A 307 15.16 -12.00 -3.17
C TYR A 307 16.06 -11.40 -2.09
N TYR A 308 15.95 -10.09 -1.91
CA TYR A 308 16.58 -9.36 -0.82
C TYR A 308 15.50 -8.87 0.12
N VAL A 309 15.78 -8.86 1.42
CA VAL A 309 14.91 -8.29 2.44
C VAL A 309 15.67 -7.21 3.19
N THR A 310 15.06 -6.05 3.37
CA THR A 310 15.67 -4.86 3.99
C THR A 310 14.88 -4.41 5.20
N ALA A 311 15.58 -3.98 6.25
CA ALA A 311 14.99 -3.30 7.41
C ALA A 311 15.18 -1.78 7.23
N ASN A 312 14.09 -1.04 7.01
CA ASN A 312 14.12 0.33 6.52
C ASN A 312 13.98 1.37 7.66
N GLU A 313 14.87 1.33 8.66
CA GLU A 313 14.91 2.29 9.77
C GLU A 313 15.27 3.70 9.29
N GLY A 314 16.36 3.80 8.52
CA GLY A 314 16.71 4.96 7.73
C GLY A 314 17.55 5.99 8.45
N ASP A 315 18.86 5.84 8.33
CA ASP A 315 19.89 6.78 8.77
C ASP A 315 19.62 8.25 8.38
N ILE A 316 19.44 9.10 9.39
CA ILE A 316 19.41 10.55 9.22
C ILE A 316 20.70 11.04 8.53
N ARG A 317 20.54 11.85 7.50
CA ARG A 317 21.63 12.59 6.85
C ARG A 317 21.65 14.02 7.40
N ASP A 318 22.82 14.66 7.45
CA ASP A 318 23.00 16.08 7.87
C ASP A 318 22.26 17.11 6.96
N GLU A 319 21.31 16.67 6.13
CA GLU A 319 20.54 17.40 5.12
C GLU A 319 19.04 17.15 5.36
N GLU A 320 18.56 17.65 6.51
CA GLU A 320 17.19 17.49 6.98
C GLU A 320 16.64 18.75 7.66
N GLU A 321 15.32 18.87 7.70
CA GLU A 321 14.62 19.96 8.40
C GLU A 321 13.26 19.48 8.93
N ARG A 322 12.75 20.12 9.98
CA ARG A 322 11.38 19.86 10.46
C ARG A 322 10.36 20.47 9.51
N ILE A 323 9.27 19.76 9.26
CA ILE A 323 8.21 20.24 8.35
C ILE A 323 7.67 21.62 8.76
N ALA A 324 7.56 21.92 10.06
CA ALA A 324 7.11 23.24 10.54
C ALA A 324 8.01 24.42 10.12
N ASN A 325 9.26 24.16 9.72
CA ASN A 325 10.21 25.18 9.29
C ASN A 325 10.27 25.35 7.76
N LEU A 326 9.59 24.49 7.01
CA LEU A 326 9.58 24.51 5.55
C LEU A 326 8.59 25.54 5.01
N THR A 327 8.85 25.97 3.78
CA THR A 327 7.82 26.61 2.95
C THR A 327 7.23 25.50 2.09
N LEU A 328 5.96 25.17 2.29
CA LEU A 328 5.25 24.18 1.49
C LEU A 328 4.55 24.88 0.32
N ASP A 329 4.59 24.26 -0.85
CA ASP A 329 3.86 24.73 -2.02
C ASP A 329 2.33 24.71 -1.72
N PRO A 330 1.60 25.80 -1.96
CA PRO A 330 0.18 25.90 -1.63
C PRO A 330 -0.75 25.09 -2.55
N ASP A 331 -0.31 24.72 -3.75
CA ASP A 331 -1.04 23.86 -4.67
C ASP A 331 -0.84 22.38 -4.30
N ALA A 332 0.36 21.97 -3.87
CA ALA A 332 0.65 20.63 -3.37
C ALA A 332 0.12 20.39 -1.94
N PHE A 333 0.18 21.41 -1.07
CA PHE A 333 -0.25 21.35 0.32
C PHE A 333 -1.23 22.49 0.65
N PRO A 334 -2.48 22.44 0.14
CA PRO A 334 -3.47 23.49 0.38
C PRO A 334 -3.81 23.71 1.86
N ASP A 335 -3.61 22.68 2.69
CA ASP A 335 -3.84 22.68 4.14
C ASP A 335 -2.53 22.78 4.96
N ALA A 336 -1.46 23.37 4.40
CA ALA A 336 -0.15 23.48 5.04
C ALA A 336 -0.18 24.00 6.50
N GLU A 337 -1.02 25.00 6.83
CA GLU A 337 -1.12 25.53 8.20
C GLU A 337 -1.59 24.46 9.23
N THR A 338 -2.42 23.52 8.80
CA THR A 338 -2.86 22.40 9.65
C THR A 338 -1.80 21.32 9.71
N LEU A 339 -1.25 20.93 8.55
CA LEU A 339 -0.22 19.89 8.46
C LEU A 339 1.03 20.24 9.27
N GLN A 340 1.45 21.51 9.26
CA GLN A 340 2.66 21.99 9.94
C GLN A 340 2.50 22.16 11.46
N GLN A 341 1.37 21.81 12.06
CA GLN A 341 1.21 21.83 13.52
C GLN A 341 2.07 20.75 14.19
N GLU A 342 2.57 21.02 15.40
CA GLU A 342 3.43 20.06 16.13
C GLU A 342 2.71 18.74 16.42
N SER A 343 1.40 18.79 16.72
CA SER A 343 0.52 17.63 16.92
C SER A 343 0.12 16.91 15.62
N GLN A 344 0.74 17.24 14.49
CA GLN A 344 0.51 16.67 13.16
C GLN A 344 1.88 16.35 12.54
N LEU A 345 2.21 16.84 11.35
CA LEU A 345 3.50 16.60 10.72
C LEU A 345 4.61 17.56 11.17
N GLY A 346 4.28 18.65 11.86
CA GLY A 346 5.20 19.77 12.07
C GLY A 346 6.55 19.39 12.68
N ARG A 347 6.57 18.36 13.53
CA ARG A 347 7.80 17.84 14.14
C ARG A 347 8.54 16.83 13.26
N LEU A 348 7.87 16.11 12.37
CA LEU A 348 8.52 15.11 11.53
C LEU A 348 9.66 15.74 10.69
N ARG A 349 10.78 15.03 10.62
CA ARG A 349 11.98 15.44 9.87
C ARG A 349 11.96 14.86 8.46
N ILE A 350 12.32 15.69 7.48
CA ILE A 350 12.34 15.31 6.07
C ILE A 350 13.66 15.68 5.41
N SER A 351 13.95 15.05 4.27
CA SER A 351 15.05 15.40 3.38
C SER A 351 14.85 16.78 2.74
N THR A 352 15.85 17.65 2.83
CA THR A 352 15.82 18.96 2.15
C THR A 352 16.31 18.91 0.70
N ILE A 353 16.56 17.72 0.15
CA ILE A 353 17.22 17.54 -1.15
C ILE A 353 16.21 17.37 -2.27
N ASP A 354 15.20 16.51 -2.07
CA ASP A 354 14.39 15.94 -3.16
C ASP A 354 12.96 16.49 -3.24
N GLY A 355 12.57 17.37 -2.31
CA GLY A 355 11.19 17.84 -2.15
C GLY A 355 10.77 19.04 -2.99
N ASP A 356 11.71 19.78 -3.57
CA ASP A 356 11.49 20.96 -4.44
C ASP A 356 11.64 20.52 -5.90
N LEU A 357 10.52 20.24 -6.58
CA LEU A 357 10.53 19.60 -7.90
C LEU A 357 10.78 20.57 -9.04
N ASP A 358 10.50 21.86 -8.86
CA ASP A 358 10.68 22.90 -9.88
C ASP A 358 11.78 23.93 -9.55
N ASN A 359 12.46 23.76 -8.41
CA ASN A 359 13.57 24.57 -7.91
C ASN A 359 13.19 26.03 -7.60
N ASP A 360 11.94 26.29 -7.17
CA ASP A 360 11.48 27.63 -6.81
C ASP A 360 11.71 27.98 -5.32
N GLY A 361 12.05 26.97 -4.51
CA GLY A 361 12.41 27.08 -3.10
C GLY A 361 11.28 26.78 -2.12
N ASP A 362 10.07 26.45 -2.58
CA ASP A 362 9.09 25.73 -1.77
C ASP A 362 9.10 24.22 -2.04
N PHE A 363 8.40 23.46 -1.19
CA PHE A 363 8.41 22.01 -1.22
C PHE A 363 7.08 21.50 -1.79
N ASP A 364 7.19 20.71 -2.85
CA ASP A 364 6.09 20.00 -3.52
C ASP A 364 5.87 18.60 -2.97
N GLN A 365 6.92 18.01 -2.40
CA GLN A 365 6.91 16.65 -1.85
C GLN A 365 7.70 16.61 -0.53
N LEU A 366 7.29 15.72 0.36
CA LEU A 366 7.91 15.52 1.66
C LEU A 366 8.45 14.10 1.73
N PHE A 367 9.74 13.96 2.03
CA PHE A 367 10.44 12.67 2.08
C PHE A 367 11.00 12.42 3.48
N SER A 368 10.37 11.53 4.24
CA SER A 368 10.90 11.05 5.52
C SER A 368 12.08 10.12 5.30
N TYR A 369 13.10 10.23 6.15
CA TYR A 369 14.11 9.19 6.25
C TYR A 369 13.48 7.93 6.86
N GLY A 370 13.82 6.77 6.30
CA GLY A 370 13.24 5.50 6.71
C GLY A 370 11.87 5.24 6.10
N GLY A 371 11.59 3.94 5.90
CA GLY A 371 10.27 3.44 5.56
C GLY A 371 9.46 2.99 6.79
N ARG A 372 10.12 2.87 7.97
CA ARG A 372 9.54 2.27 9.20
C ARG A 372 9.04 0.83 9.04
N SER A 373 9.43 0.20 7.94
CA SER A 373 8.94 -1.07 7.45
C SER A 373 10.12 -2.00 7.16
N PHE A 374 9.81 -3.26 6.85
CA PHE A 374 10.69 -4.08 6.02
C PHE A 374 10.15 -4.18 4.59
N SER A 375 11.06 -4.28 3.61
CA SER A 375 10.71 -4.50 2.20
C SER A 375 11.34 -5.77 1.66
N ILE A 376 10.68 -6.38 0.68
CA ILE A 376 11.23 -7.45 -0.16
C ILE A 376 11.49 -6.91 -1.57
N TRP A 377 12.70 -7.16 -2.07
CA TRP A 377 13.15 -6.78 -3.39
C TRP A 377 13.48 -8.01 -4.22
N ASP A 378 13.16 -7.97 -5.50
CA ASP A 378 13.69 -9.00 -6.42
C ASP A 378 15.19 -8.80 -6.68
N GLN A 379 15.82 -9.80 -7.32
CA GLN A 379 17.24 -9.75 -7.70
C GLN A 379 17.64 -8.57 -8.60
N PHE A 380 16.69 -7.80 -9.12
CA PHE A 380 16.94 -6.62 -9.94
C PHE A 380 16.79 -5.32 -9.14
N GLY A 381 16.29 -5.37 -7.90
CA GLY A 381 15.99 -4.20 -7.07
C GLY A 381 14.65 -3.57 -7.43
N ASN A 382 13.65 -4.36 -7.82
CA ASN A 382 12.26 -3.91 -7.81
C ASN A 382 11.61 -4.28 -6.49
N LEU A 383 10.81 -3.37 -5.94
CA LEU A 383 9.96 -3.66 -4.78
C LEU A 383 8.95 -4.75 -5.17
N VAL A 384 8.85 -5.76 -4.31
CA VAL A 384 7.94 -6.91 -4.44
C VAL A 384 6.85 -6.84 -3.37
N PHE A 385 7.23 -6.42 -2.16
CA PHE A 385 6.35 -6.25 -1.02
C PHE A 385 6.96 -5.21 -0.08
N ASP A 386 6.13 -4.38 0.54
CA ASP A 386 6.49 -3.59 1.71
C ASP A 386 5.49 -3.87 2.84
N SER A 387 5.97 -3.86 4.08
CA SER A 387 5.09 -4.07 5.24
C SER A 387 4.35 -2.81 5.67
N GLY A 388 4.65 -1.64 5.09
CA GLY A 388 3.95 -0.39 5.39
C GLY A 388 3.92 -0.09 6.89
N ASP A 389 2.72 0.06 7.42
CA ASP A 389 2.44 0.42 8.82
C ASP A 389 2.31 -0.77 9.78
N ASP A 390 2.57 -2.01 9.31
CA ASP A 390 2.39 -3.24 10.08
C ASP A 390 3.07 -3.15 11.45
N PHE A 391 4.31 -2.66 11.52
CA PHE A 391 5.07 -2.62 12.79
C PHE A 391 4.41 -1.68 13.81
N GLU A 392 3.94 -0.51 13.39
CA GLU A 392 3.23 0.42 14.26
C GLU A 392 1.88 -0.17 14.69
N ARG A 393 1.13 -0.80 13.79
CA ARG A 393 -0.13 -1.47 14.14
C ARG A 393 0.06 -2.61 15.13
N ILE A 394 1.04 -3.48 14.89
CA ILE A 394 1.36 -4.63 15.74
C ILE A 394 1.76 -4.13 17.14
N THR A 395 2.63 -3.14 17.21
CA THR A 395 3.11 -2.62 18.50
C THR A 395 2.04 -1.82 19.25
N ALA A 396 1.23 -1.03 18.54
CA ALA A 396 0.06 -0.37 19.12
C ALA A 396 -0.95 -1.36 19.70
N GLN A 397 -1.11 -2.52 19.07
CA GLN A 397 -2.03 -3.55 19.53
C GLN A 397 -1.46 -4.36 20.70
N GLN A 398 -0.18 -4.74 20.66
CA GLN A 398 0.40 -5.69 21.61
C GLN A 398 1.09 -5.03 22.81
N VAL A 399 1.67 -3.84 22.64
CA VAL A 399 2.40 -3.10 23.68
C VAL A 399 2.15 -1.58 23.60
N PRO A 400 0.87 -1.14 23.61
CA PRO A 400 0.50 0.27 23.39
C PRO A 400 1.21 1.26 24.31
N GLU A 401 1.52 0.87 25.55
CA GLU A 401 2.20 1.72 26.53
C GLU A 401 3.67 2.03 26.18
N LEU A 402 4.27 1.24 25.29
CA LEU A 402 5.62 1.42 24.76
C LEU A 402 5.62 1.84 23.28
N PHE A 403 4.46 2.16 22.71
CA PHE A 403 4.33 2.54 21.31
C PHE A 403 5.34 3.64 20.94
N ASN A 404 6.09 3.43 19.85
CA ASN A 404 7.16 4.31 19.36
C ASN A 404 8.06 4.88 20.48
N SER A 405 8.39 4.06 21.48
CA SER A 405 9.26 4.48 22.58
C SER A 405 10.73 4.51 22.18
N SER A 406 11.48 5.49 22.69
CA SER A 406 12.94 5.59 22.58
C SER A 406 13.72 4.57 23.41
N GLY A 407 13.05 3.85 24.33
CA GLY A 407 13.62 2.79 25.15
C GLY A 407 14.47 3.25 26.36
N THR A 408 14.90 4.51 26.44
CA THR A 408 15.77 5.01 27.54
C THR A 408 15.46 6.45 28.03
N PRO A 409 14.51 6.64 28.96
CA PRO A 409 13.63 5.62 29.55
C PRO A 409 12.46 5.27 28.63
N ASP A 410 11.87 4.09 28.87
CA ASP A 410 10.57 3.72 28.28
C ASP A 410 9.54 4.83 28.52
N THR A 411 9.16 5.45 27.42
CA THR A 411 8.21 6.56 27.37
C THR A 411 7.29 6.31 26.19
N PHE A 412 5.99 6.32 26.44
CA PHE A 412 4.97 6.26 25.40
C PHE A 412 5.19 7.38 24.40
N ASP A 413 5.25 7.00 23.12
CA ASP A 413 5.15 7.91 21.98
C ASP A 413 6.10 9.11 22.07
N ASP A 414 7.38 8.87 22.33
CA ASP A 414 8.38 9.94 22.33
C ASP A 414 9.18 10.00 21.02
N ARG A 415 8.89 9.10 20.07
CA ARG A 415 9.66 8.92 18.84
C ARG A 415 8.85 8.85 17.53
N SER A 416 7.53 9.03 17.56
CA SER A 416 6.72 9.09 16.32
C SER A 416 7.13 10.23 15.38
N ASP A 417 7.74 11.31 15.88
CA ASP A 417 8.34 12.35 15.03
C ASP A 417 9.71 11.98 14.41
N ASN A 418 10.23 10.78 14.72
CA ASN A 418 11.59 10.37 14.38
C ASN A 418 11.72 8.84 14.20
N GLN A 419 11.46 8.35 12.98
CA GLN A 419 11.65 6.95 12.52
C GLN A 419 10.80 5.86 13.23
N GLY A 420 10.05 6.18 14.29
CA GLY A 420 9.00 5.31 14.85
C GLY A 420 9.55 3.99 15.44
N PRO A 421 9.11 2.80 14.96
CA PRO A 421 9.53 1.50 15.50
C PRO A 421 11.01 1.14 15.33
N GLU A 422 11.69 1.74 14.34
CA GLU A 422 13.13 1.53 14.02
C GLU A 422 13.54 0.06 13.78
N PRO A 423 13.19 -0.52 12.61
CA PRO A 423 13.70 -1.82 12.21
C PRO A 423 15.19 -1.77 11.82
N GLU A 424 16.04 -2.27 12.71
CA GLU A 424 17.50 -2.17 12.63
C GLU A 424 18.11 -3.45 12.03
N GLY A 425 18.02 -4.56 12.76
CA GLY A 425 18.64 -5.82 12.35
C GLY A 425 17.70 -6.73 11.56
N ILE A 426 18.23 -7.44 10.55
CA ILE A 426 17.44 -8.44 9.79
C ILE A 426 18.24 -9.70 9.45
N VAL A 427 17.60 -10.87 9.59
CA VAL A 427 18.16 -12.15 9.14
C VAL A 427 17.08 -13.09 8.61
N THR A 428 17.44 -13.95 7.66
CA THR A 428 16.56 -15.00 7.13
C THR A 428 16.97 -16.38 7.63
N GLY A 429 16.00 -17.28 7.79
CA GLY A 429 16.22 -18.66 8.20
C GLY A 429 15.25 -19.62 7.53
N VAL A 430 15.71 -20.82 7.16
CA VAL A 430 14.85 -21.86 6.58
C VAL A 430 14.53 -22.93 7.62
N ILE A 431 13.24 -23.17 7.86
CA ILE A 431 12.74 -24.20 8.78
C ILE A 431 11.65 -24.99 8.06
N ASN A 432 11.81 -26.31 7.96
CA ASN A 432 10.82 -27.21 7.33
C ASN A 432 10.37 -26.75 5.92
N ASP A 433 11.33 -26.41 5.06
CA ASP A 433 11.12 -25.91 3.68
C ASP A 433 10.41 -24.54 3.59
N ARG A 434 10.30 -23.81 4.71
CA ARG A 434 9.79 -22.45 4.75
C ARG A 434 10.87 -21.45 5.11
N THR A 435 10.76 -20.26 4.54
CA THR A 435 11.70 -19.17 4.79
C THR A 435 11.05 -18.16 5.73
N TYR A 436 11.71 -17.89 6.85
CA TYR A 436 11.34 -16.87 7.81
C TYR A 436 12.32 -15.70 7.75
N THR A 437 11.81 -14.51 8.00
CA THR A 437 12.58 -13.30 8.27
C THR A 437 12.36 -12.90 9.71
N PHE A 438 13.45 -12.58 10.41
CA PHE A 438 13.46 -12.05 11.76
C PHE A 438 14.00 -10.62 11.69
N ILE A 439 13.23 -9.68 12.23
CA ILE A 439 13.53 -8.24 12.23
C ILE A 439 13.65 -7.79 13.69
N GLY A 440 14.78 -7.20 14.07
CA GLY A 440 14.96 -6.55 15.36
C GLY A 440 14.51 -5.10 15.28
N LEU A 441 13.72 -4.65 16.27
CA LEU A 441 13.35 -3.25 16.42
C LEU A 441 14.26 -2.63 17.48
N GLU A 442 15.11 -1.66 17.15
CA GLU A 442 16.09 -1.12 18.10
C GLU A 442 15.38 -0.44 19.29
N ARG A 443 14.47 0.51 19.03
CA ARG A 443 13.96 1.40 20.09
C ARG A 443 12.88 0.78 20.95
N ILE A 444 11.69 0.64 20.38
CA ILE A 444 10.57 -0.03 21.06
C ILE A 444 10.96 -1.44 21.49
N GLY A 445 11.92 -2.04 20.78
CA GLY A 445 12.55 -3.28 21.17
C GLY A 445 11.82 -4.51 20.64
N GLY A 446 12.46 -5.65 20.84
CA GLY A 446 11.91 -6.95 20.47
C GLY A 446 12.19 -7.39 19.04
N VAL A 447 11.63 -8.55 18.69
CA VAL A 447 11.82 -9.18 17.38
C VAL A 447 10.47 -9.45 16.74
N ILE A 448 10.28 -8.93 15.53
CA ILE A 448 9.14 -9.24 14.67
C ILE A 448 9.53 -10.37 13.70
N VAL A 449 8.60 -11.29 13.45
CA VAL A 449 8.83 -12.48 12.62
C VAL A 449 7.78 -12.56 11.51
N TYR A 450 8.25 -12.77 10.28
CA TYR A 450 7.40 -13.03 9.10
C TYR A 450 7.79 -14.34 8.42
N ASP A 451 6.80 -15.06 7.88
CA ASP A 451 7.00 -16.13 6.90
C ASP A 451 7.04 -15.49 5.50
N VAL A 452 8.21 -15.50 4.87
CA VAL A 452 8.48 -14.90 3.56
C VAL A 452 8.58 -15.98 2.47
N THR A 453 8.08 -17.19 2.72
CA THR A 453 8.08 -18.29 1.74
C THR A 453 7.40 -17.86 0.44
N ASN A 454 6.32 -17.08 0.55
CA ASN A 454 5.73 -16.35 -0.57
C ASN A 454 6.19 -14.87 -0.54
N PRO A 455 7.16 -14.46 -1.37
CA PRO A 455 7.71 -13.10 -1.32
C PRO A 455 6.72 -12.01 -1.73
N THR A 456 5.64 -12.35 -2.45
CA THR A 456 4.60 -11.39 -2.86
C THR A 456 3.44 -11.27 -1.86
N ALA A 457 3.40 -12.14 -0.85
CA ALA A 457 2.44 -12.06 0.25
C ALA A 457 3.06 -12.70 1.51
N PRO A 458 4.03 -12.03 2.14
CA PRO A 458 4.54 -12.45 3.44
C PRO A 458 3.43 -12.48 4.49
N GLU A 459 3.58 -13.38 5.47
CA GLU A 459 2.61 -13.56 6.56
C GLU A 459 3.27 -13.20 7.88
N PHE A 460 2.65 -12.29 8.65
CA PHE A 460 3.05 -12.03 10.02
C PHE A 460 2.92 -13.32 10.85
N VAL A 461 3.94 -13.60 11.67
CA VAL A 461 3.97 -14.80 12.53
C VAL A 461 3.77 -14.41 13.98
N GLN A 462 4.62 -13.52 14.49
CA GLN A 462 4.55 -13.05 15.88
C GLN A 462 5.47 -11.85 16.09
N TYR A 463 5.20 -11.11 17.17
CA TYR A 463 6.11 -10.13 17.75
C TYR A 463 6.51 -10.59 19.14
N LEU A 464 7.80 -10.54 19.44
CA LEU A 464 8.39 -10.89 20.72
C LEU A 464 8.92 -9.60 21.36
N PRO A 465 8.18 -8.96 22.28
CA PRO A 465 8.64 -7.74 22.93
C PRO A 465 9.85 -8.01 23.83
N ASN A 466 10.53 -6.94 24.24
CA ASN A 466 11.63 -7.00 25.18
C ASN A 466 11.25 -7.77 26.46
N ASP A 467 12.05 -8.76 26.84
CA ASP A 467 11.86 -9.54 28.06
C ASP A 467 13.18 -9.67 28.86
N ASN A 468 13.10 -10.24 30.07
CA ASN A 468 14.26 -10.61 30.87
C ASN A 468 14.32 -12.13 31.09
N GLY A 469 13.83 -12.91 30.13
CA GLY A 469 13.64 -14.35 30.25
C GLY A 469 12.74 -14.75 31.42
N GLY A 470 11.80 -13.87 31.81
CA GLY A 470 10.90 -14.03 32.96
C GLY A 470 11.58 -13.90 34.33
N ASN A 471 12.82 -13.39 34.40
CA ASN A 471 13.53 -13.19 35.65
C ASN A 471 13.55 -11.71 36.08
N PRO A 472 12.73 -11.30 37.05
CA PRO A 472 12.62 -9.89 37.46
C PRO A 472 13.90 -9.31 38.11
N ASP A 473 14.88 -10.16 38.43
CA ASP A 473 16.18 -9.74 38.98
C ASP A 473 17.22 -9.43 37.87
N GLU A 474 16.94 -9.77 36.61
CA GLU A 474 17.81 -9.49 35.46
C GLU A 474 17.32 -8.25 34.70
N PRO A 475 18.23 -7.49 34.05
CA PRO A 475 17.83 -6.40 33.17
C PRO A 475 16.97 -6.95 32.03
N VAL A 476 16.02 -6.13 31.59
CA VAL A 476 15.26 -6.38 30.36
C VAL A 476 16.22 -6.24 29.17
N ASP A 477 16.19 -7.19 28.26
CA ASP A 477 16.94 -7.18 27.00
C ASP A 477 16.43 -6.04 26.12
N ARG A 478 17.34 -5.21 25.56
CA ARG A 478 17.01 -3.95 24.87
C ARG A 478 17.94 -3.64 23.71
N GLU A 479 17.39 -2.95 22.72
CA GLU A 479 18.08 -2.49 21.50
C GLU A 479 18.69 -3.63 20.66
N PRO A 480 17.85 -4.49 20.05
CA PRO A 480 18.27 -5.46 19.04
C PRO A 480 19.05 -4.82 17.88
N GLU A 481 20.37 -5.00 17.85
CA GLU A 481 21.26 -4.45 16.80
C GLU A 481 21.69 -5.56 15.81
N GLY A 482 22.03 -6.74 16.34
CA GLY A 482 22.60 -7.84 15.55
C GLY A 482 21.82 -9.14 15.67
N LEU A 483 21.38 -9.71 14.53
CA LEU A 483 20.66 -10.99 14.50
C LEU A 483 21.46 -12.08 13.77
N THR A 484 21.35 -13.32 14.23
CA THR A 484 21.92 -14.49 13.56
C THR A 484 21.03 -15.71 13.72
N PHE A 485 20.61 -16.30 12.61
CA PHE A 485 19.89 -17.57 12.58
C PHE A 485 20.88 -18.75 12.51
N ILE A 486 20.64 -19.78 13.33
CA ILE A 486 21.39 -21.04 13.34
C ILE A 486 20.44 -22.18 12.96
N PRO A 487 20.65 -22.85 11.82
CA PRO A 487 19.79 -23.95 11.39
C PRO A 487 19.99 -25.20 12.26
N VAL A 488 19.03 -26.12 12.19
CA VAL A 488 18.98 -27.33 13.05
C VAL A 488 20.24 -28.18 12.95
N GLU A 489 20.86 -28.27 11.77
CA GLU A 489 22.08 -29.05 11.52
C GLU A 489 23.32 -28.51 12.23
N ASP A 490 23.35 -27.21 12.50
CA ASP A 490 24.45 -26.51 13.15
C ASP A 490 24.15 -26.23 14.64
N SER A 491 22.90 -26.43 15.06
CA SER A 491 22.43 -26.14 16.40
C SER A 491 22.93 -27.16 17.46
N PRO A 492 23.39 -26.70 18.64
CA PRO A 492 23.88 -27.57 19.70
C PRO A 492 22.80 -28.38 20.41
N ASN A 493 21.52 -27.95 20.38
CA ASN A 493 20.40 -28.64 21.03
C ASN A 493 19.52 -29.40 20.04
N GLY A 494 19.80 -29.31 18.73
CA GLY A 494 19.01 -29.96 17.69
C GLY A 494 17.69 -29.26 17.38
N GLU A 495 17.54 -27.99 17.77
CA GLU A 495 16.43 -27.09 17.39
C GLU A 495 17.01 -25.86 16.67
N PRO A 496 16.33 -25.28 15.67
CA PRO A 496 16.76 -24.01 15.09
C PRO A 496 16.84 -22.91 16.16
N LEU A 497 17.86 -22.05 16.09
CA LEU A 497 18.06 -20.97 17.06
C LEU A 497 18.12 -19.60 16.38
N LEU A 498 17.62 -18.58 17.06
CA LEU A 498 17.88 -17.17 16.74
C LEU A 498 18.72 -16.56 17.87
N ILE A 499 19.84 -15.96 17.52
CA ILE A 499 20.69 -15.18 18.44
C ILE A 499 20.46 -13.70 18.15
N VAL A 500 20.21 -12.93 19.21
CA VAL A 500 20.01 -11.48 19.14
C VAL A 500 21.02 -10.80 20.07
N ALA A 501 21.75 -9.84 19.54
CA ALA A 501 22.64 -8.97 20.29
C ALA A 501 21.90 -7.69 20.67
N GLN A 502 21.95 -7.36 21.95
CA GLN A 502 21.19 -6.29 22.58
C GLN A 502 22.16 -5.18 23.01
N GLU A 503 22.10 -4.01 22.39
CA GLU A 503 23.12 -2.95 22.52
C GLU A 503 23.07 -2.28 23.91
N ASP A 504 21.98 -1.60 24.27
CA ASP A 504 21.87 -0.86 25.54
C ASP A 504 22.03 -1.77 26.77
N SER A 505 21.41 -2.94 26.73
CA SER A 505 21.44 -3.89 27.85
C SER A 505 22.77 -4.67 27.96
N GLU A 506 23.63 -4.62 26.93
CA GLU A 506 24.88 -5.38 26.81
C GLU A 506 24.70 -6.92 26.94
N THR A 507 23.56 -7.47 26.51
CA THR A 507 23.22 -8.91 26.61
C THR A 507 23.17 -9.62 25.25
N ILE A 508 23.06 -10.96 25.29
CA ILE A 508 22.77 -11.81 24.13
C ILE A 508 21.57 -12.69 24.46
N THR A 509 20.48 -12.51 23.72
CA THR A 509 19.28 -13.35 23.82
C THR A 509 19.39 -14.53 22.84
N ILE A 510 18.98 -15.72 23.27
CA ILE A 510 18.98 -16.92 22.42
C ILE A 510 17.58 -17.54 22.45
N PHE A 511 16.89 -17.46 21.31
CA PHE A 511 15.58 -18.08 21.12
C PHE A 511 15.72 -19.46 20.48
N SER A 512 14.88 -20.40 20.92
CA SER A 512 14.57 -21.59 20.14
C SER A 512 13.44 -21.25 19.19
N VAL A 513 13.58 -21.58 17.90
CA VAL A 513 12.55 -21.26 16.90
C VAL A 513 11.74 -22.50 16.59
N ASN A 514 10.45 -22.47 16.95
CA ASN A 514 9.48 -23.51 16.63
C ASN A 514 8.31 -22.87 15.85
N PRO A 515 8.18 -23.12 14.54
CA PRO A 515 7.17 -22.46 13.71
C PRO A 515 5.72 -22.90 13.98
N GLY A 516 5.50 -23.81 14.93
CA GLY A 516 4.19 -24.38 15.22
C GLY A 516 3.68 -25.32 14.13
N PRO A 517 2.49 -25.93 14.32
CA PRO A 517 1.90 -26.84 13.35
C PRO A 517 1.19 -26.15 12.17
N GLY A 518 0.82 -24.86 12.27
CA GLY A 518 0.01 -24.16 11.27
C GLY A 518 0.67 -23.98 9.90
N THR A 519 -0.16 -23.91 8.86
CA THR A 519 0.22 -23.86 7.45
C THR A 519 -0.60 -22.88 6.63
N PRO A 520 -0.18 -22.49 5.41
CA PRO A 520 -0.99 -21.65 4.52
C PRO A 520 -2.20 -22.36 3.91
N LEU A 521 -2.69 -23.44 4.53
CA LEU A 521 -3.81 -24.27 4.09
C LEU A 521 -4.74 -24.46 5.29
N ASP A 522 -6.03 -24.74 5.01
CA ASP A 522 -7.02 -25.05 6.04
C ASP A 522 -6.52 -26.14 7.03
N ASP A 523 -6.29 -25.73 8.28
CA ASP A 523 -5.75 -26.54 9.36
C ASP A 523 -6.77 -26.79 10.48
N GLU A 524 -6.58 -27.89 11.22
CA GLU A 524 -7.29 -28.17 12.46
C GLU A 524 -6.26 -28.27 13.60
N LEU A 525 -6.16 -27.21 14.39
CA LEU A 525 -5.17 -27.05 15.46
C LEU A 525 -5.83 -27.15 16.83
N VAL A 526 -5.20 -27.87 17.74
CA VAL A 526 -5.65 -28.00 19.12
C VAL A 526 -4.43 -27.89 20.04
N GLY A 527 -4.46 -26.93 20.96
CA GLY A 527 -3.46 -26.77 22.02
C GLY A 527 -3.61 -27.82 23.12
N THR A 528 -3.01 -27.55 24.27
CA THR A 528 -2.87 -28.51 25.37
C THR A 528 -3.55 -28.00 26.66
N GLU A 529 -2.96 -28.25 27.82
CA GLU A 529 -3.49 -27.73 29.10
C GLU A 529 -2.57 -26.63 29.65
N ALA A 530 -1.70 -26.08 28.81
CA ALA A 530 -0.68 -25.12 29.18
C ALA A 530 -0.86 -23.86 28.33
N ASP A 531 -0.48 -22.72 28.89
CA ASP A 531 -0.44 -21.44 28.20
C ASP A 531 0.43 -21.56 26.92
N GLU A 532 -0.20 -21.43 25.76
CA GLU A 532 0.40 -21.63 24.44
C GLU A 532 0.19 -20.44 23.51
N THR A 533 1.13 -20.25 22.59
CA THR A 533 0.92 -19.40 21.42
C THR A 533 0.64 -20.29 20.22
N ILE A 534 -0.55 -20.16 19.63
CA ILE A 534 -1.00 -20.93 18.47
C ILE A 534 -1.13 -19.99 17.27
N ILE A 535 -0.45 -20.34 16.18
CA ILE A 535 -0.41 -19.54 14.96
C ILE A 535 -0.92 -20.42 13.82
N ALA A 536 -2.12 -20.11 13.30
CA ALA A 536 -2.81 -20.90 12.28
C ALA A 536 -2.30 -20.59 10.86
N ARG A 537 -2.12 -19.29 10.58
CA ARG A 537 -1.53 -18.68 9.37
C ARG A 537 -2.57 -18.39 8.29
N ALA A 538 -2.35 -18.81 7.05
CA ALA A 538 -3.32 -18.59 5.98
C ALA A 538 -4.17 -19.84 5.73
N GLY A 539 -5.36 -19.67 5.19
CA GLY A 539 -6.32 -20.77 5.04
C GLY A 539 -7.52 -20.54 5.95
N ASN A 540 -8.56 -21.35 5.78
CA ASN A 540 -9.74 -21.28 6.63
C ASN A 540 -9.60 -22.28 7.78
N ASP A 541 -9.03 -21.83 8.88
CA ASP A 541 -8.53 -22.68 9.95
C ASP A 541 -9.60 -22.96 11.03
N THR A 542 -9.38 -24.03 11.79
CA THR A 542 -10.14 -24.32 13.00
C THR A 542 -9.17 -24.53 14.15
N VAL A 543 -9.17 -23.59 15.09
CA VAL A 543 -8.24 -23.57 16.24
C VAL A 543 -8.99 -23.70 17.56
N ALA A 544 -8.42 -24.45 18.50
CA ALA A 544 -8.84 -24.48 19.89
C ALA A 544 -7.61 -24.45 20.82
N GLY A 545 -7.49 -23.45 21.68
CA GLY A 545 -6.38 -23.32 22.65
C GLY A 545 -6.36 -24.43 23.71
N ALA A 546 -7.56 -24.85 24.14
CA ALA A 546 -7.86 -25.96 25.05
C ALA A 546 -7.99 -25.61 26.54
N LEU A 547 -6.93 -25.66 27.36
CA LEU A 547 -6.92 -25.03 28.69
C LEU A 547 -5.59 -24.28 28.84
N GLY A 548 -5.57 -23.31 29.75
CA GLY A 548 -4.43 -22.42 29.90
C GLY A 548 -4.79 -21.07 29.31
N ASN A 549 -3.96 -20.07 29.57
CA ASN A 549 -4.14 -18.74 29.00
C ASN A 549 -3.40 -18.69 27.67
N ASP A 550 -4.12 -18.85 26.58
CA ASP A 550 -3.57 -19.02 25.24
C ASP A 550 -3.57 -17.71 24.45
N THR A 551 -2.58 -17.55 23.58
CA THR A 551 -2.60 -16.53 22.52
C THR A 551 -2.81 -17.22 21.18
N ILE A 552 -3.89 -16.88 20.48
CA ILE A 552 -4.26 -17.48 19.20
C ILE A 552 -4.22 -16.42 18.11
N PHE A 553 -3.51 -16.72 17.02
CA PHE A 553 -3.50 -15.95 15.79
C PHE A 553 -4.11 -16.81 14.67
N GLY A 554 -5.26 -16.39 14.13
CA GLY A 554 -5.90 -17.01 12.96
C GLY A 554 -5.06 -16.74 11.72
N GLY A 555 -4.98 -15.49 11.29
CA GLY A 555 -4.16 -15.05 10.18
C GLY A 555 -5.02 -14.72 8.96
N ASN A 556 -4.70 -15.21 7.77
CA ASN A 556 -5.46 -14.88 6.55
C ASN A 556 -6.45 -15.98 6.18
N GLY A 557 -7.75 -15.71 6.20
CA GLY A 557 -8.80 -16.62 5.75
C GLY A 557 -10.01 -16.53 6.67
N ASP A 558 -11.09 -17.26 6.35
CA ASP A 558 -12.29 -17.26 7.20
C ASP A 558 -12.13 -18.33 8.29
N ASP A 559 -11.71 -17.91 9.49
CA ASP A 559 -11.28 -18.81 10.56
C ASP A 559 -12.37 -19.15 11.58
N VAL A 560 -12.16 -20.23 12.32
CA VAL A 560 -12.94 -20.61 13.49
C VAL A 560 -12.00 -20.76 14.69
N LEU A 561 -11.91 -19.72 15.50
CA LEU A 561 -11.00 -19.62 16.63
C LEU A 561 -11.73 -19.78 17.95
N ARG A 562 -11.13 -20.54 18.88
CA ARG A 562 -11.67 -20.74 20.23
C ARG A 562 -10.55 -20.74 21.25
N GLY A 563 -10.73 -20.00 22.34
CA GLY A 563 -9.82 -20.01 23.47
C GLY A 563 -9.73 -21.41 24.07
N ASP A 564 -10.88 -21.97 24.42
CA ASP A 564 -10.92 -23.32 25.01
C ASP A 564 -11.32 -24.47 24.07
N PHE A 565 -11.41 -25.67 24.67
CA PHE A 565 -11.93 -26.89 24.03
C PHE A 565 -13.25 -26.70 23.28
N ASN A 566 -13.38 -27.40 22.14
CA ASN A 566 -14.59 -27.52 21.33
C ASN A 566 -15.79 -28.25 22.04
N SER A 567 -15.65 -28.62 23.32
CA SER A 567 -16.72 -29.30 24.03
C SER A 567 -17.59 -28.29 24.78
N ARG A 568 -18.89 -28.25 24.48
CA ARG A 568 -19.93 -27.53 25.27
C ARG A 568 -20.14 -28.17 26.66
N SER A 569 -19.09 -28.61 27.34
CA SER A 569 -19.20 -29.21 28.66
C SER A 569 -19.63 -28.11 29.62
N SER A 570 -20.74 -28.34 30.31
CA SER A 570 -21.47 -27.38 31.15
C SER A 570 -20.76 -27.01 32.46
N ASP A 571 -19.44 -26.90 32.42
CA ASP A 571 -18.60 -26.46 33.53
C ASP A 571 -17.80 -25.27 32.98
N ASN A 572 -18.47 -24.13 32.81
CA ASN A 572 -17.93 -22.81 32.39
C ASN A 572 -16.87 -22.26 33.38
N THR A 573 -16.07 -23.11 34.01
CA THR A 573 -15.04 -22.72 34.99
C THR A 573 -13.71 -23.43 34.74
N LEU A 574 -13.59 -24.14 33.62
CA LEU A 574 -12.37 -24.84 33.21
C LEU A 574 -11.98 -24.28 31.84
N GLY A 575 -11.25 -23.16 31.87
CA GLY A 575 -10.66 -22.45 30.75
C GLY A 575 -9.65 -21.43 31.27
N GLY A 576 -8.99 -20.69 30.37
CA GLY A 576 -8.05 -19.62 30.73
C GLY A 576 -8.46 -18.26 30.18
N ASP A 577 -7.73 -17.24 30.61
CA ASP A 577 -7.91 -15.88 30.10
C ASP A 577 -7.11 -15.77 28.78
N ASP A 578 -7.82 -15.85 27.66
CA ASP A 578 -7.23 -16.00 26.33
C ASP A 578 -7.13 -14.69 25.56
N VAL A 579 -6.18 -14.62 24.63
CA VAL A 579 -6.03 -13.51 23.68
C VAL A 579 -6.15 -14.06 22.27
N ILE A 580 -7.17 -13.64 21.53
CA ILE A 580 -7.46 -14.17 20.20
C ILE A 580 -7.48 -13.05 19.16
N TYR A 581 -6.70 -13.24 18.11
CA TYR A 581 -6.63 -12.37 16.94
C TYR A 581 -7.15 -13.15 15.72
N GLY A 582 -8.27 -12.71 15.14
CA GLY A 582 -8.87 -13.26 13.92
C GLY A 582 -7.91 -13.14 12.73
N GLY A 583 -7.61 -11.91 12.36
CA GLY A 583 -6.71 -11.60 11.26
C GLY A 583 -7.49 -11.04 10.08
N ALA A 584 -7.18 -11.45 8.85
CA ALA A 584 -7.89 -11.02 7.68
C ALA A 584 -8.85 -12.10 7.18
N GLY A 585 -10.15 -11.82 7.14
CA GLY A 585 -11.19 -12.75 6.71
C GLY A 585 -12.48 -12.50 7.48
N SER A 586 -13.51 -13.31 7.25
CA SER A 586 -14.74 -13.26 8.05
C SER A 586 -14.72 -14.36 9.11
N ASP A 587 -14.23 -14.00 10.29
CA ASP A 587 -13.86 -14.95 11.33
C ASP A 587 -15.00 -15.27 12.30
N ARG A 588 -14.84 -16.40 12.99
CA ARG A 588 -15.71 -16.83 14.09
C ARG A 588 -14.88 -17.07 15.33
N ILE A 589 -14.93 -16.13 16.25
CA ILE A 589 -14.10 -16.11 17.46
C ILE A 589 -14.97 -16.37 18.69
N GLY A 590 -14.55 -17.28 19.56
CA GLY A 590 -15.22 -17.53 20.83
C GLY A 590 -14.24 -17.67 21.99
N GLY A 591 -14.31 -16.77 22.97
CA GLY A 591 -13.45 -16.77 24.16
C GLY A 591 -13.57 -18.05 24.97
N LYS A 592 -14.81 -18.34 25.40
CA LYS A 592 -15.27 -19.54 26.14
C LYS A 592 -15.34 -19.31 27.65
N ALA A 593 -14.32 -19.65 28.42
CA ALA A 593 -14.36 -19.53 29.87
C ALA A 593 -13.09 -18.86 30.37
N GLY A 594 -13.24 -17.69 30.97
CA GLY A 594 -12.09 -16.84 31.31
C GLY A 594 -12.42 -15.40 30.94
N ASN A 595 -11.56 -14.48 31.34
CA ASN A 595 -11.69 -13.09 30.94
C ASN A 595 -10.87 -12.87 29.67
N ASP A 596 -11.53 -12.92 28.52
CA ASP A 596 -10.86 -13.03 27.23
C ASP A 596 -10.70 -11.67 26.54
N SER A 597 -9.68 -11.56 25.69
CA SER A 597 -9.45 -10.42 24.81
C SER A 597 -9.54 -10.87 23.35
N LEU A 598 -10.62 -10.46 22.67
CA LEU A 598 -11.03 -10.99 21.37
C LEU A 598 -11.04 -9.88 20.32
N PHE A 599 -10.23 -10.06 19.28
CA PHE A 599 -10.02 -9.08 18.22
C PHE A 599 -10.30 -9.72 16.86
N GLY A 600 -11.32 -9.26 16.13
CA GLY A 600 -11.64 -9.73 14.78
C GLY A 600 -10.58 -9.32 13.75
N GLN A 601 -10.18 -8.05 13.82
CA GLN A 601 -9.25 -7.38 12.92
C GLN A 601 -9.88 -6.99 11.59
N LYS A 602 -9.69 -7.71 10.48
CA LYS A 602 -10.14 -7.27 9.15
C LYS A 602 -11.14 -8.26 8.56
N GLY A 603 -12.36 -7.79 8.33
CA GLY A 603 -13.45 -8.46 7.62
C GLY A 603 -14.72 -8.44 8.46
N ASP A 604 -15.81 -9.03 7.97
CA ASP A 604 -17.08 -9.06 8.71
C ASP A 604 -17.10 -10.24 9.71
N ASP A 605 -16.74 -9.99 10.96
CA ASP A 605 -16.48 -11.00 11.99
C ASP A 605 -17.67 -11.33 12.88
N GLN A 606 -17.59 -12.50 13.52
CA GLN A 606 -18.55 -12.96 14.54
C GLN A 606 -17.81 -13.32 15.82
N ILE A 607 -18.01 -12.54 16.88
CA ILE A 607 -17.28 -12.67 18.13
C ILE A 607 -18.23 -12.96 19.29
N TRP A 608 -17.88 -13.95 20.11
CA TRP A 608 -18.56 -14.32 21.35
C TRP A 608 -17.57 -14.32 22.53
N GLY A 609 -17.78 -13.46 23.53
CA GLY A 609 -17.02 -13.52 24.79
C GLY A 609 -17.24 -14.84 25.53
N ASP A 610 -18.51 -15.22 25.66
CA ASP A 610 -19.04 -16.41 26.33
C ASP A 610 -19.13 -16.31 27.86
N ALA A 611 -18.07 -16.43 28.65
CA ALA A 611 -18.18 -16.45 30.11
C ALA A 611 -16.95 -15.88 30.80
N GLY A 612 -17.12 -14.71 31.41
CA GLY A 612 -16.08 -13.96 32.09
C GLY A 612 -16.33 -12.47 31.83
N ASP A 613 -15.41 -11.62 32.27
CA ASP A 613 -15.43 -10.21 31.90
C ASP A 613 -14.58 -10.03 30.64
N ASP A 614 -15.20 -9.95 29.47
CA ASP A 614 -14.50 -10.04 28.18
C ASP A 614 -14.26 -8.66 27.54
N LEU A 615 -13.21 -8.54 26.73
CA LEU A 615 -12.93 -7.40 25.88
C LEU A 615 -13.08 -7.79 24.42
N LEU A 616 -13.99 -7.15 23.69
CA LEU A 616 -14.31 -7.47 22.30
C LEU A 616 -14.07 -6.24 21.42
N ARG A 617 -13.30 -6.41 20.34
CA ARG A 617 -13.16 -5.43 19.25
C ARG A 617 -13.36 -6.14 17.92
N GLY A 618 -14.34 -5.68 17.12
CA GLY A 618 -14.58 -6.18 15.78
C GLY A 618 -13.40 -5.85 14.86
N GLY A 619 -13.17 -4.55 14.65
CA GLY A 619 -12.09 -4.05 13.80
C GLY A 619 -12.65 -3.53 12.48
N LEU A 620 -11.87 -3.59 11.40
CA LEU A 620 -12.29 -3.18 10.06
C LEU A 620 -13.34 -4.15 9.51
N GLY A 621 -14.60 -3.76 9.45
CA GLY A 621 -15.68 -4.61 8.97
C GLY A 621 -17.04 -4.19 9.48
N ASN A 622 -18.08 -4.96 9.17
CA ASN A 622 -19.35 -4.83 9.88
C ASN A 622 -19.54 -6.06 10.76
N ASP A 623 -19.10 -5.94 12.01
CA ASP A 623 -18.96 -7.09 12.88
C ASP A 623 -20.22 -7.39 13.68
N THR A 624 -20.31 -8.63 14.17
CA THR A 624 -21.36 -9.04 15.10
C THR A 624 -20.74 -9.50 16.41
N LEU A 625 -20.98 -8.72 17.46
CA LEU A 625 -20.39 -8.93 18.78
C LEU A 625 -21.45 -9.36 19.79
N PHE A 626 -21.12 -10.38 20.57
CA PHE A 626 -21.92 -10.84 21.70
C PHE A 626 -21.02 -10.99 22.92
N GLY A 627 -21.38 -10.34 24.02
CA GLY A 627 -20.70 -10.55 25.30
C GLY A 627 -20.94 -11.99 25.77
N ASP A 628 -22.21 -12.41 25.71
CA ASP A 628 -22.65 -13.74 26.10
C ASP A 628 -23.26 -14.53 24.93
N ASN A 629 -23.05 -15.85 24.90
CA ASN A 629 -23.69 -16.72 23.90
C ASN A 629 -25.01 -17.35 24.37
N GLY A 630 -25.75 -16.66 25.24
CA GLY A 630 -26.95 -17.21 25.89
C GLY A 630 -26.69 -18.52 26.65
N SER A 631 -25.43 -18.80 26.98
CA SER A 631 -24.90 -19.96 27.70
C SER A 631 -25.11 -19.83 29.21
N GLY A 632 -25.41 -18.62 29.69
CA GLY A 632 -25.47 -18.29 31.12
C GLY A 632 -24.08 -18.05 31.72
N GLY A 633 -23.13 -17.56 30.92
CA GLY A 633 -22.03 -16.76 31.45
C GLY A 633 -22.61 -15.55 32.19
N ASP A 634 -22.03 -15.23 33.34
CA ASP A 634 -22.22 -13.96 34.02
C ASP A 634 -20.91 -13.19 33.74
N GLY A 635 -20.97 -11.91 33.38
CA GLY A 635 -19.80 -11.18 32.89
C GLY A 635 -20.07 -9.69 32.67
N SER A 636 -19.10 -8.84 32.99
CA SER A 636 -19.11 -7.41 32.67
C SER A 636 -18.23 -7.16 31.44
N ASP A 637 -18.84 -7.19 30.26
CA ASP A 637 -18.09 -7.15 29.01
C ASP A 637 -17.81 -5.72 28.52
N THR A 638 -16.73 -5.55 27.77
CA THR A 638 -16.34 -4.28 27.16
C THR A 638 -16.27 -4.40 25.64
N PHE A 639 -17.13 -3.66 24.93
CA PHE A 639 -17.12 -3.58 23.48
C PHE A 639 -16.36 -2.32 23.03
N ILE A 640 -15.26 -2.50 22.32
CA ILE A 640 -14.38 -1.41 21.86
C ILE A 640 -14.84 -0.90 20.49
N LEU A 641 -15.04 0.41 20.37
CA LEU A 641 -15.40 1.07 19.10
C LEU A 641 -14.29 2.05 18.67
N ALA A 642 -13.98 2.08 17.38
CA ALA A 642 -13.16 3.12 16.76
C ALA A 642 -13.86 3.73 15.53
N ALA A 643 -13.37 4.88 15.06
CA ALA A 643 -13.87 5.51 13.84
C ALA A 643 -13.14 4.96 12.60
N GLY A 644 -13.83 4.89 11.46
CA GLY A 644 -13.28 4.34 10.22
C GLY A 644 -13.22 2.81 10.18
N GLU A 645 -13.75 2.13 11.19
CA GLU A 645 -13.76 0.67 11.30
C GLU A 645 -14.99 0.02 10.67
N GLY A 646 -16.07 0.77 10.45
CA GLY A 646 -17.31 0.23 9.89
C GLY A 646 -18.44 0.26 10.91
N THR A 647 -19.47 -0.58 10.72
CA THR A 647 -20.67 -0.58 11.56
C THR A 647 -20.89 -1.92 12.25
N ASP A 648 -20.65 -1.93 13.56
CA ASP A 648 -20.82 -3.12 14.38
C ASP A 648 -22.26 -3.32 14.83
N THR A 649 -22.62 -4.57 15.06
CA THR A 649 -23.86 -4.98 15.69
C THR A 649 -23.58 -5.67 17.01
N ILE A 650 -23.93 -5.02 18.12
CA ILE A 650 -23.83 -5.61 19.47
C ILE A 650 -25.18 -6.26 19.80
N GLY A 651 -25.15 -7.58 20.00
CA GLY A 651 -26.34 -8.41 20.02
C GLY A 651 -27.13 -8.42 21.32
N ASP A 652 -26.44 -8.27 22.45
CA ASP A 652 -26.94 -8.62 23.79
C ASP A 652 -26.57 -7.63 24.90
N PHE A 653 -26.03 -6.45 24.54
CA PHE A 653 -25.58 -5.42 25.48
C PHE A 653 -26.52 -5.20 26.68
N GLN A 654 -26.00 -5.44 27.88
CA GLN A 654 -26.67 -5.35 29.16
C GLN A 654 -26.38 -4.00 29.84
N VAL A 655 -27.39 -3.13 29.87
CA VAL A 655 -27.25 -1.79 30.48
C VAL A 655 -26.96 -1.90 31.98
N SER A 656 -25.91 -1.20 32.43
CA SER A 656 -25.39 -1.18 33.82
C SER A 656 -24.57 -2.41 34.23
N GLU A 657 -24.21 -3.27 33.28
CA GLU A 657 -23.33 -4.43 33.48
C GLU A 657 -22.18 -4.36 32.47
N ASP A 658 -22.50 -4.10 31.20
CA ASP A 658 -21.53 -3.98 30.11
C ASP A 658 -21.06 -2.55 29.89
N PHE A 659 -19.93 -2.46 29.19
CA PHE A 659 -19.22 -1.23 28.88
C PHE A 659 -19.02 -1.06 27.38
N ILE A 660 -19.03 0.20 26.95
CA ILE A 660 -18.53 0.62 25.65
C ILE A 660 -17.16 1.25 25.92
N GLY A 661 -16.12 0.68 25.34
CA GLY A 661 -14.79 1.29 25.26
C GLY A 661 -14.60 2.01 23.93
N LEU A 662 -13.63 2.93 23.89
CA LEU A 662 -13.27 3.69 22.70
C LEU A 662 -11.78 3.53 22.42
N ALA A 663 -11.42 3.41 21.15
CA ALA A 663 -10.04 3.35 20.66
C ALA A 663 -9.74 4.52 19.71
N ASP A 664 -8.48 4.60 19.27
CA ASP A 664 -8.00 5.48 18.19
C ASP A 664 -8.37 6.96 18.38
N GLY A 665 -8.12 7.48 19.59
CA GLY A 665 -8.32 8.89 19.93
C GLY A 665 -9.78 9.33 20.09
N LEU A 666 -10.74 8.42 19.95
CA LEU A 666 -12.16 8.72 20.06
C LEU A 666 -12.56 8.99 21.52
N THR A 667 -13.33 10.05 21.74
CA THR A 667 -13.84 10.43 23.07
C THR A 667 -15.36 10.40 23.12
N PHE A 668 -15.93 10.04 24.28
CA PHE A 668 -17.39 10.01 24.45
C PHE A 668 -18.09 11.34 24.15
N GLY A 669 -17.38 12.47 24.26
CA GLY A 669 -17.92 13.80 23.96
C GLY A 669 -18.20 14.03 22.48
N GLN A 670 -17.61 13.22 21.59
CA GLN A 670 -17.78 13.29 20.14
C GLN A 670 -18.93 12.41 19.62
N LEU A 671 -19.43 11.49 20.45
CA LEU A 671 -20.44 10.54 20.03
C LEU A 671 -21.86 11.10 20.14
N SER A 672 -22.71 10.61 19.25
CA SER A 672 -24.16 10.79 19.34
C SER A 672 -24.83 9.42 19.49
N VAL A 673 -25.88 9.37 20.30
CA VAL A 673 -26.70 8.17 20.47
C VAL A 673 -28.11 8.49 20.04
N THR A 674 -28.62 7.74 19.08
CA THR A 674 -29.99 7.90 18.57
C THR A 674 -30.77 6.59 18.69
N GLN A 675 -32.09 6.70 18.71
CA GLN A 675 -32.97 5.53 18.69
C GLN A 675 -33.39 5.26 17.25
N GLU A 676 -33.09 4.06 16.75
CA GLU A 676 -33.61 3.56 15.48
C GLU A 676 -34.41 2.28 15.70
N SER A 677 -35.72 2.34 15.44
CA SER A 677 -36.64 1.23 15.74
C SER A 677 -36.54 0.78 17.21
N ASN A 678 -36.02 -0.43 17.48
CA ASN A 678 -35.83 -0.98 18.82
C ASN A 678 -34.35 -0.98 19.25
N ASN A 679 -33.46 -0.38 18.47
CA ASN A 679 -32.01 -0.41 18.70
C ASN A 679 -31.49 0.99 19.06
N ALA A 680 -30.48 1.04 19.90
CA ALA A 680 -29.69 2.24 20.09
C ALA A 680 -28.57 2.26 19.05
N VAL A 681 -28.36 3.41 18.41
CA VAL A 681 -27.34 3.60 17.39
C VAL A 681 -26.33 4.62 17.90
N ILE A 682 -25.05 4.24 17.95
CA ILE A 682 -23.93 5.07 18.35
C ILE A 682 -23.20 5.53 17.09
N SER A 683 -22.99 6.83 16.97
CA SER A 683 -22.44 7.46 15.77
C SER A 683 -21.39 8.53 16.09
N PHE A 684 -20.40 8.67 15.22
CA PHE A 684 -19.41 9.75 15.21
C PHE A 684 -19.51 10.52 13.89
N GLY A 685 -19.86 11.81 13.95
CA GLY A 685 -20.16 12.57 12.73
C GLY A 685 -21.32 11.97 11.95
N ASP A 686 -21.07 11.58 10.69
CA ASP A 686 -22.02 10.90 9.80
C ASP A 686 -21.83 9.37 9.79
N GLU A 687 -20.81 8.85 10.49
CA GLU A 687 -20.50 7.43 10.57
C GLU A 687 -21.29 6.76 11.69
N THR A 688 -21.82 5.56 11.42
CA THR A 688 -22.41 4.71 12.45
C THR A 688 -21.37 3.72 12.93
N LEU A 689 -21.01 3.80 14.21
CA LEU A 689 -20.00 2.93 14.81
C LEU A 689 -20.63 1.61 15.27
N ALA A 690 -21.76 1.69 15.97
CA ALA A 690 -22.40 0.51 16.54
C ALA A 690 -23.92 0.60 16.60
N ILE A 691 -24.56 -0.55 16.43
CA ILE A 691 -26.00 -0.79 16.61
C ILE A 691 -26.17 -1.77 17.78
N LEU A 692 -26.70 -1.26 18.90
CA LEU A 692 -27.01 -2.07 20.07
C LEU A 692 -28.44 -2.60 19.96
N ASN A 693 -28.56 -3.91 19.75
CA ASN A 693 -29.84 -4.56 19.52
C ASN A 693 -30.71 -4.56 20.77
N GLN A 694 -31.98 -4.17 20.62
CA GLN A 694 -32.97 -4.16 21.71
C GLN A 694 -32.64 -3.24 22.90
N VAL A 695 -31.65 -2.36 22.77
CA VAL A 695 -31.31 -1.35 23.77
C VAL A 695 -32.07 -0.05 23.49
N GLN A 696 -32.52 0.61 24.55
CA GLN A 696 -33.14 1.94 24.44
C GLN A 696 -32.06 3.01 24.53
N ALA A 697 -31.97 3.92 23.57
CA ALA A 697 -30.95 4.97 23.54
C ALA A 697 -30.96 5.84 24.81
N GLU A 698 -32.15 6.10 25.36
CA GLU A 698 -32.34 6.86 26.60
C GLU A 698 -31.79 6.19 27.85
N THR A 699 -31.53 4.87 27.83
CA THR A 699 -30.91 4.17 28.97
C THR A 699 -29.39 4.25 28.94
N LEU A 700 -28.80 4.73 27.84
CA LEU A 700 -27.37 4.94 27.69
C LEU A 700 -26.93 6.38 28.03
N ILE A 701 -27.87 7.31 28.29
CA ILE A 701 -27.60 8.75 28.44
C ILE A 701 -28.13 9.27 29.79
N ASP A 702 -27.29 9.92 30.62
CA ASP A 702 -27.79 10.62 31.83
C ASP A 702 -28.32 12.03 31.49
N ASN A 703 -29.43 12.41 32.13
CA ASN A 703 -30.17 13.66 31.96
C ASN A 703 -29.44 14.92 32.49
N ALA A 704 -28.15 14.81 32.81
CA ALA A 704 -27.27 15.91 33.17
C ALA A 704 -26.34 16.35 32.02
N ALA A 705 -26.63 15.99 30.76
CA ALA A 705 -25.92 16.40 29.54
C ALA A 705 -24.42 16.03 29.49
N THR A 706 -24.11 15.19 28.50
CA THR A 706 -22.78 14.80 27.97
C THR A 706 -21.97 13.74 28.73
N THR A 707 -22.58 12.70 29.28
CA THR A 707 -21.83 11.49 29.65
C THR A 707 -22.70 10.25 29.43
N PHE A 708 -22.14 9.21 28.80
CA PHE A 708 -22.75 7.89 28.74
C PHE A 708 -22.97 7.38 30.18
N ILE A 709 -24.07 6.68 30.42
CA ILE A 709 -24.27 5.91 31.66
C ILE A 709 -23.40 4.66 31.54
N LEU A 710 -22.08 4.84 31.66
CA LEU A 710 -21.16 3.77 32.00
C LEU A 710 -21.05 3.84 33.52
N VAL A 711 -21.79 2.98 34.23
CA VAL A 711 -21.76 2.97 35.70
C VAL A 711 -20.47 2.30 36.13
N ALA A 712 -19.50 3.14 36.49
CA ALA A 712 -18.33 2.96 37.37
C ALA A 712 -17.78 1.55 37.64
#